data_AF-A0A520W9M1-F1
#
_entry.id   AF-A0A520W9M1-F1
#
_cell.length_a   1.000
_cell.length_b   1.000
_cell.length_c   1.000
_cell.angle_alpha   90.00
_cell.angle_beta   90.00
_cell.angle_gamma   90.00
#
_symmetry.space_group_name_H-M   'P 1'
#
loop_
_entity.id
_entity.type
_entity.pdbx_description
1 polymer ?
#
loop_
_entity_poly.entity_id
_entity_poly.type
_entity_poly.pdbx_seq_one_letter_code
_entity_poly.pdbx_strand_id
1 'polypeptide(L)'
;MNKFGKQTLVSLITGTISLFLTYFLFMGSLERLNIDVLNFFFPSEASTSDVVVVGIDEESFSAFDKQWPWPREFHAALVDRLVEEGAEKIIFDVIFSEPSNQDSDEAFATSIRNAGNVTLGSDISETKGGFISGVIETRPLKIFEDAGAKVGLAGVDMDNDLVVRYIPSYENTLSSVNTEFNKTPLDRSKIIKYAGPDHFFKYISYYQFFVEDGIEKNSLKGKTVLIGLDLKANPDVQGGKTDTFPTPYTRFNSRVSPGVEIHANIYHNLVNQNWVDNPSLSHKAIIFGIMFLISLFGTANFKPLRSFGIGMGAHLVGFSICIWSWGEGYFLSIFLCFPTFLLMYGASSVHAFMTEGKQKRMIKGAFAQYLAPDMVDALIADPEKLQLGGEKRIMTIMFCDVRGFTAISEALKSTPEILTEVINTLLTELSEDILNCGGTIDKYMGDCIMAFWNAPIENPKHAELAVDAAKRMMKTIYKVNDKIQSERPGIPPLRIGIGIGTGECVVGNMGSNQRFDYTVLGDIVNLSSRLEGQTKGYGVSTILCKNTAAKVTSLKNEVLEIDKIKVKGKTEPETIFGLLENPSSKESIKKVKEYLVNFRNGELEKAEQNLKSIPKVNDSLYNFSELMLSRLNDLKSKGLPKDWDGVYTAETK
;
A
#
# COMPACT_ATOMS: atom_id res chain seq x y z
N MET A 1 18.02 20.93 -14.42
CA MET A 1 17.75 19.92 -15.46
C MET A 1 17.24 18.65 -14.79
N ASN A 2 15.92 18.41 -14.74
CA ASN A 2 15.37 17.08 -14.49
C ASN A 2 14.36 16.81 -15.61
N LYS A 3 14.82 16.17 -16.70
CA LYS A 3 13.95 15.77 -17.83
C LYS A 3 13.00 14.62 -17.46
N PHE A 4 13.20 13.97 -16.32
CA PHE A 4 12.39 12.85 -15.85
C PHE A 4 11.59 13.23 -14.59
N GLY A 5 10.31 12.87 -14.56
CA GLY A 5 9.46 13.04 -13.38
C GLY A 5 9.96 12.20 -12.20
N LYS A 6 9.67 12.61 -10.96
CA LYS A 6 10.07 11.88 -9.74
C LYS A 6 9.66 10.41 -9.77
N GLN A 7 8.47 10.12 -10.32
CA GLN A 7 7.97 8.75 -10.48
C GLN A 7 8.87 7.91 -11.40
N THR A 8 9.29 8.45 -12.55
CA THR A 8 10.15 7.74 -13.48
C THR A 8 11.50 7.39 -12.86
N LEU A 9 12.06 8.29 -12.03
CA LEU A 9 13.29 8.02 -11.31
C LEU A 9 13.13 6.88 -10.29
N VAL A 10 12.02 6.87 -9.55
CA VAL A 10 11.70 5.77 -8.62
C VAL A 10 11.59 4.46 -9.36
N SER A 11 10.83 4.41 -10.46
CA SER A 11 10.68 3.20 -11.26
C SER A 11 12.02 2.72 -11.83
N LEU A 12 12.86 3.63 -12.33
CA LEU A 12 14.19 3.25 -12.84
C LEU A 12 15.09 2.67 -11.75
N ILE A 13 15.22 3.35 -10.60
CA ILE A 13 16.10 2.89 -9.50
C ILE A 13 15.60 1.55 -8.95
N THR A 14 14.30 1.47 -8.64
CA THR A 14 13.70 0.26 -8.06
C THR A 14 13.74 -0.89 -9.05
N GLY A 15 13.50 -0.63 -10.34
CA GLY A 15 13.66 -1.62 -11.40
C GLY A 15 15.08 -2.16 -11.47
N THR A 16 16.11 -1.30 -11.49
CA THR A 16 17.51 -1.74 -11.58
C THR A 16 17.92 -2.59 -10.38
N ILE A 17 17.52 -2.17 -9.17
CA ILE A 17 17.75 -2.97 -7.94
C ILE A 17 17.01 -4.31 -8.04
N SER A 18 15.75 -4.30 -8.50
CA SER A 18 14.94 -5.51 -8.60
C SER A 18 15.50 -6.49 -9.64
N LEU A 19 16.02 -5.98 -10.76
CA LEU A 19 16.69 -6.79 -11.78
C LEU A 19 17.95 -7.45 -11.21
N PHE A 20 18.77 -6.69 -10.48
CA PHE A 20 19.94 -7.22 -9.80
C PHE A 20 19.56 -8.31 -8.77
N LEU A 21 18.57 -8.05 -7.91
CA LEU A 21 18.08 -9.03 -6.94
C LEU A 21 17.53 -10.28 -7.63
N THR A 22 16.77 -10.11 -8.72
CA THR A 22 16.23 -11.20 -9.53
C THR A 22 17.34 -12.08 -10.10
N TYR A 23 18.37 -11.46 -10.67
CA TYR A 23 19.51 -12.17 -11.22
C TYR A 23 20.30 -12.95 -10.15
N PHE A 24 20.65 -12.32 -9.04
CA PHE A 24 21.52 -12.95 -8.04
C PHE A 24 20.80 -13.92 -7.09
N LEU A 25 19.54 -13.66 -6.73
CA LEU A 25 18.81 -14.47 -5.75
C LEU A 25 17.91 -15.51 -6.40
N PHE A 26 17.35 -15.20 -7.57
CA PHE A 26 16.24 -15.98 -8.12
C PHE A 26 16.59 -16.70 -9.43
N MET A 27 17.67 -16.34 -10.12
CA MET A 27 17.98 -16.88 -11.44
C MET A 27 18.03 -18.42 -11.45
N GLY A 28 18.86 -19.04 -10.62
CA GLY A 28 18.96 -20.49 -10.61
C GLY A 28 17.65 -21.18 -10.22
N SER A 29 17.00 -20.74 -9.15
CA SER A 29 15.84 -21.43 -8.59
C SER A 29 14.58 -21.28 -9.44
N LEU A 30 14.30 -20.08 -9.95
CA LEU A 30 13.13 -19.85 -10.82
C LEU A 30 13.31 -20.45 -12.21
N GLU A 31 14.55 -20.50 -12.72
CA GLU A 31 14.84 -21.16 -13.98
C GLU A 31 14.58 -22.66 -13.91
N ARG A 32 15.11 -23.33 -12.87
CA ARG A 32 14.83 -24.76 -12.61
C ARG A 32 13.34 -25.03 -12.45
N LEU A 33 12.63 -24.18 -11.69
CA LEU A 33 11.18 -24.30 -11.54
C LEU A 33 10.46 -24.14 -12.88
N ASN A 34 10.89 -23.21 -13.74
CA ASN A 34 10.28 -23.01 -15.05
C ASN A 34 10.49 -24.24 -15.95
N ILE A 35 11.69 -24.82 -15.95
CA ILE A 35 11.97 -26.07 -16.68
C ILE A 35 11.11 -27.22 -16.15
N ASP A 36 10.91 -27.30 -14.83
CA ASP A 36 10.06 -28.34 -14.21
C ASP A 36 8.60 -28.21 -14.68
N VAL A 37 8.06 -26.99 -14.62
CA VAL A 37 6.68 -26.68 -15.05
C VAL A 37 6.49 -26.98 -16.53
N LEU A 38 7.44 -26.58 -17.38
CA LEU A 38 7.33 -26.81 -18.82
C LEU A 38 7.42 -28.30 -19.17
N ASN A 39 8.31 -29.07 -18.53
CA ASN A 39 8.35 -30.52 -18.73
C ASN A 39 7.05 -31.22 -18.28
N PHE A 40 6.47 -30.79 -17.15
CA PHE A 40 5.27 -31.41 -16.60
C PHE A 40 4.01 -31.16 -17.46
N PHE A 41 3.82 -29.93 -17.94
CA PHE A 41 2.64 -29.56 -18.72
C PHE A 41 2.80 -29.72 -20.23
N PHE A 42 4.04 -29.68 -20.73
CA PHE A 42 4.36 -29.74 -22.17
C PHE A 42 5.51 -30.76 -22.42
N PRO A 43 5.27 -32.06 -22.18
CA PRO A 43 6.27 -33.11 -22.38
C PRO A 43 6.68 -33.32 -23.85
N SER A 44 7.62 -34.24 -24.08
CA SER A 44 7.97 -34.70 -25.43
C SER A 44 6.75 -35.36 -26.11
N GLU A 45 6.44 -34.92 -27.33
CA GLU A 45 5.42 -35.55 -28.19
C GLU A 45 6.00 -36.63 -29.13
N ALA A 46 7.30 -36.87 -29.08
CA ALA A 46 7.94 -37.87 -29.93
C ALA A 46 7.56 -39.30 -29.50
N SER A 47 7.48 -40.22 -30.47
CA SER A 47 7.06 -41.60 -30.20
C SER A 47 8.06 -42.31 -29.28
N THR A 48 7.55 -42.93 -28.22
CA THR A 48 8.33 -43.77 -27.30
C THR A 48 8.31 -45.26 -27.67
N SER A 49 7.61 -45.63 -28.75
CA SER A 49 7.40 -47.02 -29.18
C SER A 49 8.69 -47.81 -29.43
N ASP A 50 9.76 -47.09 -29.74
CA ASP A 50 11.03 -47.63 -30.23
C ASP A 50 11.99 -47.95 -29.07
N VAL A 51 11.61 -47.59 -27.84
CA VAL A 51 12.40 -47.82 -26.62
C VAL A 51 11.61 -48.72 -25.66
N VAL A 52 12.26 -49.78 -25.19
CA VAL A 52 11.74 -50.69 -24.15
C VAL A 52 12.74 -50.74 -23.01
N VAL A 53 12.24 -50.65 -21.78
CA VAL A 53 13.05 -50.82 -20.57
C VAL A 53 12.83 -52.24 -20.05
N VAL A 54 13.92 -52.94 -19.78
CA VAL A 54 13.94 -54.21 -19.08
C VAL A 54 14.38 -53.93 -17.64
N GLY A 55 13.41 -53.98 -16.73
CA GLY A 55 13.61 -53.68 -15.32
C GLY A 55 14.17 -54.90 -14.57
N ILE A 56 15.32 -54.73 -13.92
CA ILE A 56 15.81 -55.63 -12.89
C ILE A 56 15.11 -55.23 -11.59
N ASP A 57 13.91 -55.79 -11.40
CA ASP A 57 12.92 -55.40 -10.40
C ASP A 57 12.75 -56.45 -9.29
N GLU A 58 11.89 -56.17 -8.30
CA GLU A 58 11.66 -57.08 -7.18
C GLU A 58 11.12 -58.45 -7.60
N GLU A 59 10.34 -58.52 -8.69
CA GLU A 59 9.86 -59.79 -9.25
C GLU A 59 11.02 -60.63 -9.77
N SER A 60 12.01 -59.99 -10.42
CA SER A 60 13.20 -60.66 -10.93
C SER A 60 14.12 -61.17 -9.81
N PHE A 61 14.30 -60.39 -8.75
CA PHE A 61 14.99 -60.85 -7.54
C PHE A 61 14.27 -62.04 -6.89
N SER A 62 12.95 -61.99 -6.82
CA SER A 62 12.14 -63.07 -6.24
C SER A 62 12.17 -64.34 -7.09
N ALA A 63 12.24 -64.22 -8.41
CA ALA A 63 12.22 -65.34 -9.34
C ALA A 63 13.53 -66.15 -9.34
N PHE A 64 14.69 -65.47 -9.24
CA PHE A 64 15.98 -66.16 -9.32
C PHE A 64 16.52 -66.66 -7.99
N ASP A 65 16.04 -66.13 -6.85
CA ASP A 65 16.50 -66.49 -5.50
C ASP A 65 18.04 -66.50 -5.37
N LYS A 66 18.70 -65.54 -6.05
CA LYS A 66 20.16 -65.35 -6.05
C LYS A 66 20.51 -63.94 -5.59
N GLN A 67 21.60 -63.83 -4.84
CA GLN A 67 22.16 -62.55 -4.44
C GLN A 67 22.70 -61.78 -5.65
N TRP A 68 22.47 -60.47 -5.68
CA TRP A 68 23.07 -59.56 -6.66
C TRP A 68 24.53 -59.25 -6.32
N PRO A 69 25.43 -59.09 -7.30
CA PRO A 69 25.23 -59.23 -8.75
C PRO A 69 25.01 -60.68 -9.20
N TRP A 70 24.11 -60.90 -10.17
CA TRP A 70 23.85 -62.24 -10.68
C TRP A 70 24.99 -62.78 -11.57
N PRO A 71 25.14 -64.12 -11.68
CA PRO A 71 26.07 -64.75 -12.60
C PRO A 71 25.87 -64.28 -14.05
N ARG A 72 26.96 -64.10 -14.81
CA ARG A 72 26.90 -63.60 -16.19
C ARG A 72 26.15 -64.50 -17.17
N GLU A 73 25.98 -65.78 -16.85
CA GLU A 73 25.14 -66.73 -17.60
C GLU A 73 23.69 -66.25 -17.73
N PHE A 74 23.15 -65.52 -16.74
CA PHE A 74 21.83 -64.91 -16.85
C PHE A 74 21.83 -63.76 -17.86
N HIS A 75 22.87 -62.93 -17.89
CA HIS A 75 22.97 -61.82 -18.84
C HIS A 75 23.26 -62.33 -20.26
N ALA A 76 24.02 -63.42 -20.39
CA ALA A 76 24.24 -64.15 -21.65
C ALA A 76 22.91 -64.63 -22.24
N ALA A 77 22.14 -65.40 -21.47
CA ALA A 77 20.83 -65.91 -21.88
C ALA A 77 19.84 -64.79 -22.22
N LEU A 78 19.86 -63.68 -21.48
CA LEU A 78 19.06 -62.50 -21.81
C LEU A 78 19.45 -61.92 -23.17
N VAL A 79 20.75 -61.70 -23.41
CA VAL A 79 21.23 -61.15 -24.69
C VAL A 79 20.81 -62.04 -25.85
N ASP A 80 21.02 -63.35 -25.75
CA ASP A 80 20.62 -64.31 -26.78
C ASP A 80 19.12 -64.21 -27.06
N ARG A 81 18.30 -64.16 -26.00
CA ARG A 81 16.84 -64.03 -26.12
C ARG A 81 16.40 -62.69 -26.74
N LEU A 82 17.07 -61.59 -26.41
CA LEU A 82 16.79 -60.27 -26.98
C LEU A 82 17.14 -60.22 -28.48
N VAL A 83 18.21 -60.89 -28.89
CA VAL A 83 18.59 -61.03 -30.30
C VAL A 83 17.55 -61.87 -31.05
N GLU A 84 17.10 -62.99 -30.48
CA GLU A 84 16.03 -63.82 -31.06
C GLU A 84 14.73 -63.05 -31.31
N GLU A 85 14.34 -62.17 -30.37
CA GLU A 85 13.15 -61.32 -30.48
C GLU A 85 13.35 -60.06 -31.35
N GLY A 86 14.55 -59.88 -31.89
CA GLY A 86 14.87 -58.85 -32.89
C GLY A 86 15.17 -57.47 -32.31
N ALA A 87 15.69 -57.38 -31.08
CA ALA A 87 16.16 -56.12 -30.50
C ALA A 87 17.25 -55.48 -31.39
N GLU A 88 17.10 -54.21 -31.74
CA GLU A 88 18.06 -53.49 -32.59
C GLU A 88 19.33 -53.14 -31.81
N LYS A 89 19.17 -52.73 -30.54
CA LYS A 89 20.25 -52.29 -29.65
C LYS A 89 19.97 -52.81 -28.25
N ILE A 90 21.02 -53.25 -27.55
CA ILE A 90 20.94 -53.80 -26.20
C ILE A 90 21.89 -52.98 -25.31
N ILE A 91 21.35 -52.20 -24.38
CA ILE A 91 22.11 -51.24 -23.57
C ILE A 91 21.97 -51.60 -22.10
N PHE A 92 23.06 -52.00 -21.45
CA PHE A 92 23.09 -52.29 -20.03
C PHE A 92 23.51 -51.06 -19.23
N ASP A 93 22.60 -50.58 -18.39
CA ASP A 93 22.83 -49.69 -17.27
C ASP A 93 23.25 -50.50 -16.04
N VAL A 94 24.30 -51.30 -16.21
CA VAL A 94 24.93 -52.15 -15.20
C VAL A 94 26.42 -52.19 -15.49
N ILE A 95 27.23 -52.01 -14.45
CA ILE A 95 28.70 -51.99 -14.56
C ILE A 95 29.25 -53.38 -14.29
N PHE A 96 29.87 -53.98 -15.29
CA PHE A 96 30.44 -55.33 -15.22
C PHE A 96 31.95 -55.32 -15.00
N SER A 97 32.43 -54.60 -13.97
CA SER A 97 33.86 -54.37 -13.71
C SER A 97 34.55 -55.47 -12.90
N GLU A 98 33.80 -56.26 -12.14
CA GLU A 98 34.33 -57.34 -11.32
C GLU A 98 34.11 -58.72 -11.98
N PRO A 99 35.13 -59.60 -11.90
CA PRO A 99 35.01 -60.97 -12.40
C PRO A 99 33.95 -61.75 -11.63
N SER A 100 33.17 -62.55 -12.35
CA SER A 100 32.23 -63.50 -11.76
C SER A 100 32.92 -64.87 -11.68
N ASN A 101 32.39 -65.87 -12.38
CA ASN A 101 33.08 -67.13 -12.69
C ASN A 101 33.60 -67.07 -14.13
N GLN A 102 34.79 -67.63 -14.39
CA GLN A 102 35.41 -67.60 -15.72
C GLN A 102 34.49 -68.16 -16.83
N ASP A 103 33.88 -69.33 -16.63
CA ASP A 103 32.98 -69.94 -17.62
C ASP A 103 31.75 -69.05 -17.87
N SER A 104 31.28 -68.39 -16.82
CA SER A 104 30.15 -67.48 -16.89
C SER A 104 30.50 -66.18 -17.64
N ASP A 105 31.66 -65.58 -17.37
CA ASP A 105 32.15 -64.40 -18.07
C ASP A 105 32.42 -64.72 -19.56
N GLU A 106 32.95 -65.92 -19.88
CA GLU A 106 33.14 -66.38 -21.26
C GLU A 106 31.81 -66.58 -22.01
N ALA A 107 30.77 -67.10 -21.34
CA ALA A 107 29.43 -67.25 -21.92
C ALA A 107 28.82 -65.89 -22.31
N PHE A 108 28.92 -64.90 -21.43
CA PHE A 108 28.43 -63.55 -21.70
C PHE A 108 29.22 -62.84 -22.80
N ALA A 109 30.55 -62.96 -22.79
CA ALA A 109 31.40 -62.45 -23.86
C ALA A 109 31.05 -63.09 -25.22
N THR A 110 30.71 -64.38 -25.25
CA THR A 110 30.28 -65.07 -26.48
C THR A 110 28.94 -64.53 -26.98
N SER A 111 27.98 -64.30 -26.08
CA SER A 111 26.66 -63.74 -26.42
C SER A 111 26.79 -62.31 -26.95
N ILE A 112 27.62 -61.48 -26.30
CA ILE A 112 27.96 -60.11 -26.76
C ILE A 112 28.51 -60.14 -28.19
N ARG A 113 29.46 -61.04 -28.47
CA ARG A 113 30.09 -61.17 -29.79
C ARG A 113 29.10 -61.59 -30.86
N ASN A 114 28.20 -62.51 -30.54
CA ASN A 114 27.16 -62.99 -31.46
C ASN A 114 26.11 -61.90 -31.73
N ALA A 115 25.74 -61.12 -30.72
CA ALA A 115 24.76 -60.06 -30.83
C ALA A 115 25.27 -58.86 -31.65
N GLY A 116 26.51 -58.43 -31.43
CA GLY A 116 27.15 -57.34 -32.19
C GLY A 116 26.56 -55.94 -31.96
N ASN A 117 25.56 -55.80 -31.09
CA ASN A 117 24.81 -54.56 -30.81
C ASN A 117 24.66 -54.26 -29.31
N VAL A 118 25.58 -54.81 -28.49
CA VAL A 118 25.57 -54.64 -27.03
C VAL A 118 26.40 -53.44 -26.59
N THR A 119 25.90 -52.71 -25.59
CA THR A 119 26.60 -51.61 -24.91
C THR A 119 26.52 -51.79 -23.41
N LEU A 120 27.63 -51.54 -22.73
CA LEU A 120 27.79 -51.72 -21.29
C LEU A 120 28.12 -50.38 -20.61
N GLY A 121 27.64 -50.22 -19.38
CA GLY A 121 27.92 -49.08 -18.53
C GLY A 121 29.36 -49.05 -18.00
N SER A 122 29.93 -47.87 -17.94
CA SER A 122 31.09 -47.53 -17.10
C SER A 122 30.73 -46.39 -16.15
N ASP A 123 31.49 -46.25 -15.06
CA ASP A 123 31.30 -45.17 -14.09
C ASP A 123 32.61 -44.45 -13.81
N ILE A 124 32.51 -43.20 -13.37
CA ILE A 124 33.65 -42.38 -12.98
C ILE A 124 33.63 -42.19 -11.47
N SER A 125 34.67 -42.68 -10.79
CA SER A 125 34.83 -42.48 -9.35
C SER A 125 36.02 -41.57 -9.05
N GLU A 126 35.83 -40.62 -8.13
CA GLU A 126 36.92 -39.83 -7.55
C GLU A 126 37.60 -40.64 -6.44
N THR A 127 38.82 -41.11 -6.68
CA THR A 127 39.61 -41.79 -5.66
C THR A 127 40.39 -40.75 -4.85
N LYS A 128 39.99 -40.55 -3.58
CA LYS A 128 40.75 -39.72 -2.62
C LYS A 128 41.73 -40.59 -1.84
N GLY A 129 42.89 -40.88 -2.44
CA GLY A 129 44.01 -41.51 -1.75
C GLY A 129 44.87 -40.49 -1.00
N GLY A 130 45.58 -40.93 0.05
CA GLY A 130 46.46 -40.06 0.85
C GLY A 130 47.63 -39.42 0.08
N PHE A 131 47.95 -39.91 -1.12
CA PHE A 131 49.05 -39.42 -1.96
C PHE A 131 48.66 -39.14 -3.43
N ILE A 132 47.48 -39.60 -3.89
CA ILE A 132 47.00 -39.41 -5.27
C ILE A 132 45.50 -39.11 -5.20
N SER A 133 45.12 -37.97 -5.77
CA SER A 133 43.74 -37.66 -6.12
C SER A 133 43.62 -37.85 -7.63
N GLY A 134 42.72 -38.74 -8.06
CA GLY A 134 42.54 -39.06 -9.47
C GLY A 134 41.10 -39.43 -9.78
N VAL A 135 40.73 -39.25 -11.04
CA VAL A 135 39.47 -39.69 -11.61
C VAL A 135 39.75 -41.03 -12.27
N ILE A 136 39.13 -42.11 -11.80
CA ILE A 136 39.26 -43.45 -12.39
C ILE A 136 37.93 -43.82 -13.02
N GLU A 137 37.95 -44.12 -14.32
CA GLU A 137 36.83 -44.75 -14.99
C GLU A 137 36.83 -46.25 -14.67
N THR A 138 35.81 -46.71 -13.97
CA THR A 138 35.50 -48.11 -13.71
C THR A 138 34.80 -48.69 -14.94
N ARG A 139 35.58 -49.33 -15.80
CA ARG A 139 35.12 -49.96 -17.06
C ARG A 139 34.71 -51.42 -16.86
N PRO A 140 33.89 -51.99 -17.75
CA PRO A 140 33.61 -53.43 -17.74
C PRO A 140 34.89 -54.26 -17.96
N LEU A 141 34.83 -55.55 -17.62
CA LEU A 141 35.96 -56.46 -17.87
C LEU A 141 36.37 -56.42 -19.34
N LYS A 142 37.68 -56.42 -19.57
CA LYS A 142 38.26 -56.31 -20.91
C LYS A 142 37.78 -57.39 -21.88
N ILE A 143 37.45 -58.59 -21.38
CA ILE A 143 36.89 -59.69 -22.20
C ILE A 143 35.57 -59.30 -22.90
N PHE A 144 34.79 -58.40 -22.32
CA PHE A 144 33.54 -57.90 -22.91
C PHE A 144 33.81 -56.83 -23.98
N GLU A 145 34.76 -55.92 -23.73
CA GLU A 145 35.21 -54.95 -24.73
C GLU A 145 35.83 -55.67 -25.95
N ASP A 146 36.70 -56.66 -25.72
CA ASP A 146 37.32 -57.48 -26.75
C ASP A 146 36.29 -58.35 -27.51
N ALA A 147 35.13 -58.63 -26.91
CA ALA A 147 34.00 -59.28 -27.57
C ALA A 147 33.18 -58.34 -28.47
N GLY A 148 33.46 -57.03 -28.46
CA GLY A 148 32.80 -56.04 -29.29
C GLY A 148 31.74 -55.20 -28.57
N ALA A 149 31.62 -55.31 -27.24
CA ALA A 149 30.73 -54.40 -26.50
C ALA A 149 31.25 -52.96 -26.59
N LYS A 150 30.35 -52.03 -26.92
CA LYS A 150 30.63 -50.60 -26.73
C LYS A 150 30.52 -50.28 -25.25
N VAL A 151 31.24 -49.24 -24.81
CA VAL A 151 31.24 -48.80 -23.41
C VAL A 151 30.83 -47.34 -23.36
N GLY A 152 29.92 -47.00 -22.46
CA GLY A 152 29.51 -45.62 -22.23
C GLY A 152 29.28 -45.31 -20.75
N LEU A 153 29.55 -44.07 -20.38
CA LEU A 153 29.43 -43.56 -19.02
C LEU A 153 27.95 -43.49 -18.58
N ALA A 154 27.62 -44.20 -17.52
CA ALA A 154 26.27 -44.28 -16.94
C ALA A 154 25.95 -43.10 -15.99
N GLY A 155 26.92 -42.23 -15.71
CA GLY A 155 26.66 -41.04 -14.91
C GLY A 155 25.57 -40.15 -15.52
N VAL A 156 24.96 -39.32 -14.67
CA VAL A 156 24.04 -38.26 -15.07
C VAL A 156 24.38 -36.96 -14.35
N ASP A 157 24.19 -35.83 -15.03
CA ASP A 157 24.41 -34.51 -14.43
C ASP A 157 23.18 -34.05 -13.65
N MET A 158 23.36 -33.83 -12.36
CA MET A 158 22.33 -33.33 -11.46
C MET A 158 22.48 -31.82 -11.22
N ASP A 159 21.35 -31.13 -11.10
CA ASP A 159 21.31 -29.77 -10.59
C ASP A 159 21.67 -29.70 -9.09
N ASN A 160 21.85 -28.49 -8.56
CA ASN A 160 22.08 -28.27 -7.13
C ASN A 160 20.93 -28.78 -6.24
N ASP A 161 19.75 -29.01 -6.80
CA ASP A 161 18.59 -29.62 -6.13
C ASP A 161 18.46 -31.12 -6.41
N LEU A 162 19.52 -31.76 -6.93
CA LEU A 162 19.62 -33.18 -7.27
C LEU A 162 18.70 -33.65 -8.40
N VAL A 163 17.98 -32.75 -9.06
CA VAL A 163 17.09 -33.10 -10.17
C VAL A 163 17.88 -33.16 -11.48
N VAL A 164 17.65 -34.19 -12.27
CA VAL A 164 18.26 -34.36 -13.59
C VAL A 164 17.44 -33.60 -14.64
N ARG A 165 18.01 -32.53 -15.21
CA ARG A 165 17.32 -31.68 -16.21
C ARG A 165 18.04 -31.56 -17.54
N TYR A 166 19.33 -31.89 -17.60
CA TYR A 166 20.18 -31.62 -18.75
C TYR A 166 20.81 -32.90 -19.26
N ILE A 167 21.05 -32.95 -20.57
CA ILE A 167 21.87 -34.00 -21.17
C ILE A 167 23.30 -33.86 -20.61
N PRO A 168 23.97 -34.95 -20.19
CA PRO A 168 25.28 -34.86 -19.57
C PRO A 168 26.33 -34.14 -20.44
N SER A 169 27.21 -33.37 -19.81
CA SER A 169 28.20 -32.52 -20.49
C SER A 169 29.55 -33.20 -20.70
N TYR A 170 29.57 -34.51 -20.94
CA TYR A 170 30.77 -35.29 -21.24
C TYR A 170 30.56 -36.28 -22.39
N GLU A 171 31.66 -36.71 -23.01
CA GLU A 171 31.63 -37.59 -24.18
C GLU A 171 31.34 -39.04 -23.79
N ASN A 172 30.91 -39.84 -24.76
CA ASN A 172 30.73 -41.28 -24.60
C ASN A 172 29.80 -41.66 -23.45
N THR A 173 28.68 -40.95 -23.29
CA THR A 173 27.63 -41.36 -22.34
C THR A 173 26.98 -42.67 -22.79
N LEU A 174 26.43 -43.42 -21.84
CA LEU A 174 25.70 -44.66 -22.09
C LEU A 174 24.57 -44.46 -23.11
N SER A 175 23.88 -43.32 -23.03
CA SER A 175 22.79 -42.96 -23.94
C SER A 175 23.26 -42.44 -25.30
N SER A 176 24.48 -41.90 -25.43
CA SER A 176 24.96 -41.28 -26.68
C SER A 176 25.81 -42.18 -27.55
N VAL A 177 26.49 -43.18 -26.98
CA VAL A 177 27.49 -44.02 -27.69
C VAL A 177 26.93 -44.83 -28.88
N ASN A 178 25.61 -45.02 -28.93
CA ASN A 178 24.88 -45.67 -30.03
C ASN A 178 24.09 -44.73 -30.93
N THR A 179 24.38 -43.43 -30.85
CA THR A 179 23.70 -42.40 -31.62
C THR A 179 24.70 -41.66 -32.48
N GLU A 180 24.22 -40.97 -33.52
CA GLU A 180 25.06 -40.08 -34.34
C GLU A 180 25.51 -38.83 -33.56
N PHE A 181 24.92 -38.59 -32.39
CA PHE A 181 25.18 -37.45 -31.51
C PHE A 181 26.13 -37.82 -30.37
N ASN A 182 27.37 -38.22 -30.71
CA ASN A 182 28.43 -38.42 -29.73
C ASN A 182 29.27 -37.14 -29.46
N LYS A 183 28.73 -35.95 -29.76
CA LYS A 183 29.37 -34.67 -29.43
C LYS A 183 28.90 -34.20 -28.07
N THR A 184 29.82 -33.91 -27.18
CA THR A 184 29.51 -33.31 -25.87
C THR A 184 28.78 -31.99 -26.02
N PRO A 185 27.57 -31.86 -25.45
CA PRO A 185 26.92 -30.57 -25.37
C PRO A 185 27.72 -29.64 -24.43
N LEU A 186 27.67 -28.34 -24.70
CA LEU A 186 28.14 -27.36 -23.71
C LEU A 186 27.37 -27.55 -22.40
N ASP A 187 28.04 -27.34 -21.27
CA ASP A 187 27.42 -27.48 -19.95
C ASP A 187 26.06 -26.76 -19.88
N ARG A 188 25.04 -27.51 -19.46
CA ARG A 188 23.63 -27.07 -19.34
C ARG A 188 23.03 -26.42 -20.59
N SER A 189 23.56 -26.71 -21.77
CA SER A 189 23.04 -26.15 -23.03
C SER A 189 21.84 -26.93 -23.61
N LYS A 190 21.68 -28.19 -23.23
CA LYS A 190 20.62 -29.08 -23.74
C LYS A 190 19.78 -29.60 -22.58
N ILE A 191 18.54 -29.14 -22.50
CA ILE A 191 17.55 -29.57 -21.51
C ILE A 191 16.88 -30.84 -22.03
N ILE A 192 16.72 -31.83 -21.16
CA ILE A 192 15.98 -33.06 -21.44
C ILE A 192 14.49 -32.70 -21.49
N LYS A 193 13.84 -33.00 -22.62
CA LYS A 193 12.38 -32.96 -22.75
C LYS A 193 11.85 -34.34 -22.41
N TYR A 194 11.40 -34.51 -21.17
CA TYR A 194 10.95 -35.81 -20.68
C TYR A 194 9.68 -36.27 -21.41
N ALA A 195 9.61 -37.56 -21.73
CA ALA A 195 8.43 -38.16 -22.34
C ALA A 195 7.25 -38.26 -21.37
N GLY A 196 7.54 -38.45 -20.08
CA GLY A 196 6.52 -38.55 -19.04
C GLY A 196 7.11 -38.74 -17.64
N PRO A 197 6.25 -39.08 -16.65
CA PRO A 197 6.67 -39.43 -15.30
C PRO A 197 7.42 -40.77 -15.26
N ASP A 198 7.71 -41.27 -14.06
CA ASP A 198 8.26 -42.62 -13.87
C ASP A 198 7.39 -43.72 -14.52
N HIS A 199 8.05 -44.75 -15.04
CA HIS A 199 7.46 -45.88 -15.75
C HIS A 199 6.61 -45.48 -16.96
N PHE A 200 7.02 -44.45 -17.72
CA PHE A 200 6.30 -44.00 -18.92
C PHE A 200 6.62 -44.85 -20.16
N PHE A 201 7.85 -45.36 -20.27
CA PHE A 201 8.23 -46.27 -21.35
C PHE A 201 7.57 -47.65 -21.17
N LYS A 202 7.64 -48.51 -22.19
CA LYS A 202 7.22 -49.91 -22.02
C LYS A 202 8.23 -50.62 -21.13
N TYR A 203 7.79 -51.09 -19.96
CA TYR A 203 8.59 -51.92 -19.05
C TYR A 203 8.28 -53.40 -19.27
N ILE A 204 9.33 -54.21 -19.25
CA ILE A 204 9.26 -55.68 -19.19
C ILE A 204 10.18 -56.12 -18.06
N SER A 205 9.71 -56.99 -17.18
CA SER A 205 10.52 -57.46 -16.07
C SER A 205 11.58 -58.45 -16.55
N TYR A 206 12.80 -58.37 -16.01
CA TYR A 206 13.95 -59.17 -16.44
C TYR A 206 13.65 -60.68 -16.41
N TYR A 207 12.95 -61.19 -15.38
CA TYR A 207 12.66 -62.63 -15.29
C TYR A 207 11.72 -63.13 -16.40
N GLN A 208 10.90 -62.26 -17.01
CA GLN A 208 9.93 -62.67 -18.04
C GLN A 208 10.62 -63.27 -19.27
N PHE A 209 11.90 -62.94 -19.49
CA PHE A 209 12.71 -63.52 -20.57
C PHE A 209 13.11 -64.98 -20.34
N PHE A 210 12.92 -65.50 -19.13
CA PHE A 210 13.26 -66.86 -18.70
C PHE A 210 12.02 -67.74 -18.52
N VAL A 211 10.83 -67.20 -18.79
CA VAL A 211 9.55 -67.90 -18.71
C VAL A 211 9.05 -68.18 -20.13
N GLU A 212 8.58 -69.39 -20.38
CA GLU A 212 7.94 -69.76 -21.65
C GLU A 212 6.70 -68.87 -21.88
N ASP A 213 6.60 -68.24 -23.06
CA ASP A 213 5.59 -67.22 -23.38
C ASP A 213 5.53 -66.02 -22.40
N GLY A 214 6.61 -65.72 -21.67
CA GLY A 214 6.68 -64.60 -20.73
C GLY A 214 6.65 -63.20 -21.38
N ILE A 215 6.92 -63.12 -22.68
CA ILE A 215 6.86 -61.89 -23.49
C ILE A 215 6.07 -62.12 -24.77
N GLU A 216 5.39 -61.07 -25.25
CA GLU A 216 4.67 -61.12 -26.53
C GLU A 216 5.65 -61.24 -27.70
N LYS A 217 5.40 -62.19 -28.62
CA LYS A 217 6.26 -62.46 -29.78
C LYS A 217 6.42 -61.22 -30.67
N ASN A 218 7.65 -60.94 -31.11
CA ASN A 218 8.02 -59.78 -31.92
C ASN A 218 7.82 -58.41 -31.22
N SER A 219 7.55 -58.38 -29.91
CA SER A 219 7.31 -57.12 -29.21
C SER A 219 8.54 -56.22 -29.09
N LEU A 220 9.74 -56.76 -29.38
CA LEU A 220 11.05 -56.11 -29.35
C LEU A 220 11.66 -55.87 -30.74
N LYS A 221 10.98 -56.29 -31.81
CA LYS A 221 11.52 -56.22 -33.17
C LYS A 221 11.81 -54.78 -33.58
N GLY A 222 13.08 -54.47 -33.86
CA GLY A 222 13.54 -53.13 -34.24
C GLY A 222 13.56 -52.13 -33.09
N LYS A 223 13.49 -52.58 -31.84
CA LYS A 223 13.47 -51.68 -30.67
C LYS A 223 14.82 -51.61 -30.00
N THR A 224 15.11 -50.46 -29.40
CA THR A 224 16.22 -50.30 -28.46
C THR A 224 15.78 -50.77 -27.07
N VAL A 225 16.55 -51.66 -26.49
CA VAL A 225 16.28 -52.24 -25.17
C VAL A 225 17.31 -51.71 -24.19
N LEU A 226 16.86 -51.02 -23.15
CA LEU A 226 17.69 -50.59 -22.02
C LEU A 226 17.44 -51.51 -20.83
N ILE A 227 18.49 -52.01 -20.20
CA ILE A 227 18.43 -52.96 -19.10
C ILE A 227 19.09 -52.34 -17.88
N GLY A 228 18.39 -52.24 -16.75
CA GLY A 228 18.96 -51.64 -15.54
C GLY A 228 18.11 -51.89 -14.31
N LEU A 229 18.59 -51.42 -13.15
CA LEU A 229 17.91 -51.61 -11.87
C LEU A 229 16.62 -50.78 -11.82
N ASP A 230 15.54 -51.41 -11.38
CA ASP A 230 14.23 -50.79 -11.15
C ASP A 230 13.68 -51.25 -9.81
N LEU A 231 14.26 -50.71 -8.73
CA LEU A 231 13.99 -51.16 -7.36
C LEU A 231 13.43 -50.01 -6.52
N LYS A 232 12.33 -50.29 -5.81
CA LYS A 232 11.70 -49.36 -4.86
C LYS A 232 12.44 -49.31 -3.52
N ALA A 233 13.19 -50.36 -3.20
CA ALA A 233 14.01 -50.46 -1.99
C ALA A 233 15.37 -51.08 -2.31
N ASN A 234 16.43 -50.60 -1.66
CA ASN A 234 17.77 -51.14 -1.87
C ASN A 234 17.86 -52.55 -1.24
N PRO A 235 18.20 -53.60 -2.01
CA PRO A 235 18.42 -54.93 -1.47
C PRO A 235 19.68 -54.99 -0.59
N ASP A 236 20.61 -54.04 -0.75
CA ASP A 236 21.88 -54.02 -0.03
C ASP A 236 21.89 -52.94 1.08
N VAL A 237 21.71 -53.38 2.33
CA VAL A 237 21.68 -52.51 3.53
C VAL A 237 23.04 -51.83 3.79
N GLN A 238 24.13 -52.39 3.25
CA GLN A 238 25.51 -51.91 3.50
C GLN A 238 26.04 -50.92 2.43
N GLY A 239 25.40 -50.84 1.25
CA GLY A 239 25.94 -50.14 0.07
C GLY A 239 25.25 -48.84 -0.36
N GLY A 240 24.21 -48.38 0.36
CA GLY A 240 23.76 -46.98 0.38
C GLY A 240 23.51 -46.26 -0.96
N LYS A 241 22.41 -46.60 -1.66
CA LYS A 241 21.41 -45.74 -2.37
C LYS A 241 20.82 -46.55 -3.54
N THR A 242 19.50 -46.48 -3.72
CA THR A 242 18.85 -47.00 -4.95
C THR A 242 19.28 -46.15 -6.14
N ASP A 243 19.45 -46.78 -7.31
CA ASP A 243 19.76 -46.10 -8.58
C ASP A 243 18.53 -45.37 -9.12
N THR A 244 18.13 -44.33 -8.40
CA THR A 244 16.89 -43.59 -8.63
C THR A 244 17.15 -42.09 -8.50
N PHE A 245 16.63 -41.31 -9.45
CA PHE A 245 16.90 -39.89 -9.56
C PHE A 245 15.61 -39.06 -9.53
N PRO A 246 15.63 -37.90 -8.85
CA PRO A 246 14.60 -36.90 -9.03
C PRO A 246 14.60 -36.34 -10.47
N THR A 247 13.40 -36.21 -11.04
CA THR A 247 13.15 -35.62 -12.36
C THR A 247 12.24 -34.38 -12.20
N PRO A 248 12.05 -33.57 -13.27
CA PRO A 248 11.02 -32.53 -13.29
C PRO A 248 9.64 -32.94 -12.74
N TYR A 249 9.26 -34.21 -12.91
CA TYR A 249 7.99 -34.76 -12.44
C TYR A 249 7.97 -34.99 -10.93
N THR A 250 9.12 -35.32 -10.32
CA THR A 250 9.24 -35.61 -8.88
C THR A 250 8.71 -34.47 -8.02
N ARG A 251 8.88 -33.23 -8.46
CA ARG A 251 8.33 -32.04 -7.77
C ARG A 251 6.80 -32.08 -7.62
N PHE A 252 6.10 -32.68 -8.58
CA PHE A 252 4.64 -32.68 -8.66
C PHE A 252 3.99 -33.99 -8.21
N ASN A 253 4.67 -35.13 -8.39
CA ASN A 253 4.15 -36.46 -8.06
C ASN A 253 4.86 -37.14 -6.88
N SER A 254 5.98 -36.58 -6.39
CA SER A 254 6.83 -37.15 -5.32
C SER A 254 7.38 -38.55 -5.62
N ARG A 255 7.55 -38.91 -6.89
CA ARG A 255 8.15 -40.17 -7.35
C ARG A 255 9.49 -39.90 -8.02
N VAL A 256 10.50 -40.69 -7.67
CA VAL A 256 11.80 -40.71 -8.34
C VAL A 256 11.75 -41.71 -9.50
N SER A 257 12.55 -41.48 -10.53
CA SER A 257 12.64 -42.36 -11.70
C SER A 257 13.88 -43.25 -11.60
N PRO A 258 13.82 -44.53 -12.02
CA PRO A 258 15.00 -45.39 -12.13
C PRO A 258 16.07 -44.79 -13.06
N GLY A 259 17.36 -45.03 -12.80
CA GLY A 259 18.49 -44.57 -13.63
C GLY A 259 18.32 -44.96 -15.10
N VAL A 260 17.93 -46.21 -15.34
CA VAL A 260 17.64 -46.74 -16.67
C VAL A 260 16.57 -45.94 -17.43
N GLU A 261 15.60 -45.34 -16.72
CA GLU A 261 14.57 -44.51 -17.34
C GLU A 261 15.08 -43.11 -17.69
N ILE A 262 16.01 -42.58 -16.90
CA ILE A 262 16.72 -41.34 -17.24
C ILE A 262 17.50 -41.56 -18.55
N HIS A 263 18.22 -42.68 -18.65
CA HIS A 263 18.92 -43.05 -19.87
C HIS A 263 17.99 -43.26 -21.06
N ALA A 264 16.80 -43.84 -20.84
CA ALA A 264 15.78 -43.98 -21.87
C ALA A 264 15.28 -42.61 -22.38
N ASN A 265 15.03 -41.65 -21.48
CA ASN A 265 14.65 -40.29 -21.85
C ASN A 265 15.78 -39.57 -22.62
N ILE A 266 17.03 -39.66 -22.16
CA ILE A 266 18.18 -39.05 -22.85
C ILE A 266 18.35 -39.67 -24.24
N TYR A 267 18.33 -41.01 -24.34
CA TYR A 267 18.42 -41.71 -25.61
C TYR A 267 17.29 -41.30 -26.57
N HIS A 268 16.06 -41.26 -26.07
CA HIS A 268 14.89 -40.82 -26.82
C HIS A 268 15.03 -39.39 -27.35
N ASN A 269 15.58 -38.46 -26.54
CA ASN A 269 15.88 -37.10 -26.97
C ASN A 269 16.95 -37.06 -28.06
N LEU A 270 18.01 -37.86 -27.93
CA LEU A 270 19.13 -37.90 -28.89
C LEU A 270 18.73 -38.48 -30.24
N VAL A 271 17.95 -39.56 -30.26
CA VAL A 271 17.50 -40.21 -31.49
C VAL A 271 16.45 -39.37 -32.23
N ASN A 272 15.49 -38.80 -31.49
CA ASN A 272 14.41 -38.00 -32.09
C ASN A 272 14.78 -36.52 -32.30
N GLN A 273 15.95 -36.10 -31.84
CA GLN A 273 16.39 -34.69 -31.82
C GLN A 273 15.38 -33.75 -31.14
N ASN A 274 14.74 -34.21 -30.06
CA ASN A 274 13.64 -33.51 -29.38
C ASN A 274 14.04 -32.89 -28.02
N TRP A 275 15.30 -32.50 -27.85
CA TRP A 275 15.74 -31.74 -26.67
C TRP A 275 15.32 -30.28 -26.75
N VAL A 276 15.49 -29.54 -25.64
CA VAL A 276 15.28 -28.09 -25.61
C VAL A 276 16.61 -27.36 -25.44
N ASP A 277 16.90 -26.42 -26.34
CA ASP A 277 18.08 -25.56 -26.27
C ASP A 277 17.93 -24.53 -25.15
N ASN A 278 18.90 -24.54 -24.22
CA ASN A 278 19.04 -23.53 -23.19
C ASN A 278 19.89 -22.36 -23.73
N PRO A 279 19.33 -21.16 -23.87
CA PRO A 279 20.05 -20.05 -24.48
C PRO A 279 21.23 -19.57 -23.63
N SER A 280 22.20 -18.96 -24.32
CA SER A 280 23.33 -18.30 -23.66
C SER A 280 22.87 -17.13 -22.78
N LEU A 281 23.74 -16.74 -21.83
CA LEU A 281 23.47 -15.64 -20.92
C LEU A 281 23.13 -14.31 -21.63
N SER A 282 23.75 -14.07 -22.80
CA SER A 282 23.50 -12.88 -23.61
C SER A 282 22.05 -12.80 -24.14
N HIS A 283 21.50 -13.92 -24.62
CA HIS A 283 20.11 -13.98 -25.07
C HIS A 283 19.14 -13.74 -23.90
N LYS A 284 19.41 -14.34 -22.74
CA LYS A 284 18.62 -14.11 -21.51
C LYS A 284 18.66 -12.63 -21.09
N ALA A 285 19.82 -11.98 -21.17
CA ALA A 285 19.98 -10.56 -20.86
C ALA A 285 19.18 -9.65 -21.80
N ILE A 286 19.06 -9.99 -23.09
CA ILE A 286 18.24 -9.24 -24.05
C ILE A 286 16.76 -9.32 -23.65
N ILE A 287 16.25 -10.52 -23.34
CA ILE A 287 14.86 -10.71 -22.90
C ILE A 287 14.58 -9.93 -21.62
N PHE A 288 15.50 -9.99 -20.64
CA PHE A 288 15.40 -9.22 -19.40
C PHE A 288 15.38 -7.71 -19.67
N GLY A 289 16.22 -7.22 -20.58
CA GLY A 289 16.22 -5.82 -21.01
C GLY A 289 14.89 -5.38 -21.63
N ILE A 290 14.32 -6.20 -22.51
CA ILE A 290 13.01 -5.93 -23.14
C ILE A 290 11.91 -5.87 -22.07
N MET A 291 11.82 -6.88 -21.21
CA MET A 291 10.80 -6.95 -20.15
C MET A 291 10.96 -5.83 -19.12
N PHE A 292 12.20 -5.45 -18.82
CA PHE A 292 12.53 -4.30 -17.98
C PHE A 292 12.01 -3.00 -18.60
N LEU A 293 12.26 -2.75 -19.89
CA LEU A 293 11.81 -1.54 -20.58
C LEU A 293 10.29 -1.45 -20.66
N ILE A 294 9.59 -2.58 -20.91
CA ILE A 294 8.12 -2.63 -20.91
C ILE A 294 7.58 -2.29 -19.52
N SER A 295 8.16 -2.89 -18.48
CA SER A 295 7.75 -2.65 -17.10
C SER A 295 8.05 -1.20 -16.67
N LEU A 296 9.18 -0.64 -17.12
CA LEU A 296 9.56 0.74 -16.86
C LEU A 296 8.60 1.70 -17.56
N PHE A 297 8.25 1.45 -18.82
CA PHE A 297 7.24 2.23 -19.54
C PHE A 297 5.87 2.20 -18.83
N GLY A 298 5.46 1.02 -18.34
CA GLY A 298 4.21 0.84 -17.60
C GLY A 298 4.18 1.59 -16.26
N THR A 299 5.32 1.71 -15.56
CA THR A 299 5.41 2.29 -14.22
C THR A 299 5.92 3.73 -14.18
N ALA A 300 6.56 4.23 -15.24
CA ALA A 300 7.08 5.61 -15.31
C ALA A 300 6.01 6.69 -15.14
N ASN A 301 4.79 6.42 -15.62
CA ASN A 301 3.59 7.23 -15.41
C ASN A 301 2.55 6.41 -14.64
N PHE A 302 2.89 6.10 -13.39
CA PHE A 302 2.16 5.14 -12.58
C PHE A 302 0.67 5.48 -12.43
N LYS A 303 -0.18 4.59 -12.92
CA LYS A 303 -1.62 4.56 -12.65
C LYS A 303 -1.97 3.10 -12.37
N PRO A 304 -2.47 2.74 -11.17
CA PRO A 304 -2.51 1.35 -10.70
C PRO A 304 -3.05 0.36 -11.74
N LEU A 305 -4.27 0.59 -12.25
CA LEU A 305 -4.93 -0.30 -13.21
C LEU A 305 -4.19 -0.39 -14.56
N ARG A 306 -3.72 0.74 -15.10
CA ARG A 306 -2.99 0.77 -16.39
C ARG A 306 -1.62 0.11 -16.27
N SER A 307 -0.87 0.44 -15.22
CA SER A 307 0.47 -0.09 -14.98
C SER A 307 0.41 -1.60 -14.73
N PHE A 308 -0.59 -2.06 -13.97
CA PHE A 308 -0.86 -3.48 -13.79
C PHE A 308 -1.23 -4.17 -15.12
N GLY A 309 -2.14 -3.58 -15.89
CA GLY A 309 -2.56 -4.12 -17.18
C GLY A 309 -1.42 -4.26 -18.20
N ILE A 310 -0.56 -3.24 -18.33
CA ILE A 310 0.61 -3.29 -19.21
C ILE A 310 1.58 -4.38 -18.75
N GLY A 311 1.94 -4.39 -17.46
CA GLY A 311 2.92 -5.32 -16.93
C GLY A 311 2.43 -6.77 -16.95
N MET A 312 1.23 -7.04 -16.46
CA MET A 312 0.64 -8.38 -16.47
C MET A 312 0.37 -8.86 -17.89
N GLY A 313 -0.16 -7.99 -18.76
CA GLY A 313 -0.39 -8.31 -20.18
C GLY A 313 0.90 -8.71 -20.90
N ALA A 314 2.00 -7.98 -20.67
CA ALA A 314 3.30 -8.33 -21.24
C ALA A 314 3.82 -9.69 -20.74
N HIS A 315 3.62 -10.02 -19.46
CA HIS A 315 4.02 -11.33 -18.92
C HIS A 315 3.15 -12.47 -19.44
N LEU A 316 1.84 -12.26 -19.63
CA LEU A 316 0.95 -13.26 -20.23
C LEU A 316 1.33 -13.55 -21.69
N VAL A 317 1.57 -12.49 -22.48
CA VAL A 317 2.05 -12.63 -23.86
C VAL A 317 3.41 -13.33 -23.87
N GLY A 318 4.33 -12.89 -23.01
CA GLY A 318 5.65 -13.51 -22.92
C GLY A 318 5.58 -14.99 -22.51
N PHE A 319 4.74 -15.35 -21.54
CA PHE A 319 4.56 -16.74 -21.13
C PHE A 319 3.96 -17.61 -22.26
N SER A 320 3.04 -17.04 -23.05
CA SER A 320 2.51 -17.71 -24.24
C SER A 320 3.61 -17.99 -25.28
N ILE A 321 4.51 -17.01 -25.50
CA ILE A 321 5.68 -17.17 -26.37
C ILE A 321 6.64 -18.21 -25.80
N CYS A 322 6.84 -18.24 -24.47
CA CYS A 322 7.67 -19.22 -23.78
C CYS A 322 7.19 -20.67 -24.04
N ILE A 323 5.88 -20.92 -23.89
CA ILE A 323 5.27 -22.22 -24.17
C ILE A 323 5.45 -22.60 -25.64
N TRP A 324 5.16 -21.67 -26.56
CA TRP A 324 5.31 -21.93 -27.98
C TRP A 324 6.76 -22.26 -28.35
N SER A 325 7.74 -21.47 -27.89
CA SER A 325 9.16 -21.74 -28.13
C SER A 325 9.66 -23.04 -27.50
N TRP A 326 9.12 -23.44 -26.34
CA TRP A 326 9.42 -24.74 -25.73
C TRP A 326 8.98 -25.91 -26.62
N GLY A 327 7.83 -25.76 -27.28
CA GLY A 327 7.36 -26.70 -28.32
C GLY A 327 8.38 -26.87 -29.45
N GLU A 328 8.92 -25.75 -29.93
CA GLU A 328 9.95 -25.66 -30.98
C GLU A 328 11.38 -26.00 -30.51
N GLY A 329 11.55 -26.48 -29.27
CA GLY A 329 12.87 -26.87 -28.76
C GLY A 329 13.74 -25.72 -28.29
N TYR A 330 13.18 -24.57 -27.91
CA TYR A 330 13.94 -23.41 -27.40
C TYR A 330 13.39 -22.88 -26.07
N PHE A 331 14.24 -22.77 -25.05
CA PHE A 331 13.83 -22.30 -23.72
C PHE A 331 13.86 -20.78 -23.60
N LEU A 332 12.77 -20.18 -23.15
CA LEU A 332 12.70 -18.74 -22.86
C LEU A 332 12.52 -18.47 -21.36
N SER A 333 13.44 -17.70 -20.78
CA SER A 333 13.47 -17.35 -19.36
C SER A 333 12.49 -16.24 -18.95
N ILE A 334 11.30 -16.16 -19.57
CA ILE A 334 10.35 -15.05 -19.34
C ILE A 334 9.78 -15.09 -17.92
N PHE A 335 9.57 -16.29 -17.36
CA PHE A 335 9.08 -16.47 -15.99
C PHE A 335 9.97 -15.74 -14.96
N LEU A 336 11.28 -15.65 -15.21
CA LEU A 336 12.21 -14.96 -14.33
C LEU A 336 12.07 -13.44 -14.32
N CYS A 337 11.40 -12.82 -15.29
CA CYS A 337 11.19 -11.38 -15.31
C CYS A 337 10.11 -10.92 -14.32
N PHE A 338 9.25 -11.84 -13.87
CA PHE A 338 8.07 -11.52 -13.09
C PHE A 338 8.35 -10.88 -11.73
N PRO A 339 9.33 -11.35 -10.92
CA PRO A 339 9.69 -10.69 -9.66
C PRO A 339 10.15 -9.23 -9.86
N THR A 340 10.91 -8.96 -10.93
CA THR A 340 11.36 -7.59 -11.24
C THR A 340 10.17 -6.66 -11.47
N PHE A 341 9.17 -7.12 -12.23
CA PHE A 341 7.94 -6.36 -12.43
C PHE A 341 7.16 -6.15 -11.12
N LEU A 342 6.96 -7.20 -10.32
CA LEU A 342 6.20 -7.10 -9.06
C LEU A 342 6.85 -6.11 -8.08
N LEU A 343 8.17 -6.18 -7.90
CA LEU A 343 8.90 -5.29 -7.01
C LEU A 343 8.83 -3.84 -7.50
N MET A 344 9.00 -3.60 -8.80
CA MET A 344 8.91 -2.26 -9.37
C MET A 344 7.48 -1.69 -9.31
N TYR A 345 6.46 -2.52 -9.55
CA TYR A 345 5.05 -2.14 -9.42
C TYR A 345 4.72 -1.79 -7.96
N GLY A 346 5.15 -2.63 -7.01
CA GLY A 346 4.94 -2.42 -5.58
C GLY A 346 5.59 -1.13 -5.09
N ALA A 347 6.87 -0.90 -5.44
CA ALA A 347 7.58 0.31 -5.08
C ALA A 347 6.93 1.58 -5.69
N SER A 348 6.49 1.49 -6.94
CA SER A 348 5.77 2.58 -7.61
C SER A 348 4.42 2.88 -6.94
N SER A 349 3.70 1.83 -6.51
CA SER A 349 2.44 1.95 -5.76
C SER A 349 2.63 2.65 -4.42
N VAL A 350 3.67 2.26 -3.66
CA VAL A 350 4.00 2.88 -2.37
C VAL A 350 4.36 4.36 -2.56
N HIS A 351 5.18 4.68 -3.56
CA HIS A 351 5.53 6.07 -3.86
C HIS A 351 4.29 6.91 -4.23
N ALA A 352 3.39 6.39 -5.07
CA ALA A 352 2.14 7.07 -5.43
C ALA A 352 1.26 7.32 -4.20
N PHE A 353 1.07 6.31 -3.35
CA PHE A 353 0.29 6.45 -2.11
C PHE A 353 0.89 7.49 -1.15
N MET A 354 2.22 7.48 -0.96
CA MET A 354 2.91 8.43 -0.10
C MET A 354 2.88 9.87 -0.63
N THR A 355 2.88 10.06 -1.94
CA THR A 355 2.87 11.40 -2.56
C THR A 355 1.48 12.01 -2.59
N GLU A 356 0.44 11.23 -2.92
CA GLU A 356 -0.96 11.69 -2.86
C GLU A 356 -1.40 12.00 -1.43
N GLY A 357 -1.02 11.16 -0.45
CA GLY A 357 -1.40 11.36 0.95
C GLY A 357 -0.80 12.63 1.58
N LYS A 358 0.43 13.00 1.19
CA LYS A 358 1.10 14.21 1.70
C LYS A 358 0.42 15.50 1.23
N GLN A 359 -0.01 15.56 -0.02
CA GLN A 359 -0.67 16.76 -0.55
C GLN A 359 -2.00 17.02 0.15
N LYS A 360 -2.83 15.99 0.33
CA LYS A 360 -4.12 16.12 1.05
C LYS A 360 -3.94 16.57 2.50
N ARG A 361 -2.94 16.02 3.21
CA ARG A 361 -2.64 16.40 4.61
C ARG A 361 -2.08 17.82 4.73
N MET A 362 -1.20 18.24 3.82
CA MET A 362 -0.65 19.60 3.79
C MET A 362 -1.76 20.63 3.57
N ILE A 363 -2.69 20.36 2.64
CA ILE A 363 -3.86 21.20 2.39
C ILE A 363 -4.77 21.24 3.63
N LYS A 364 -5.11 20.09 4.22
CA LYS A 364 -5.93 20.02 5.45
C LYS A 364 -5.30 20.80 6.61
N GLY A 365 -3.99 20.68 6.82
CA GLY A 365 -3.26 21.40 7.86
C GLY A 365 -3.22 22.91 7.66
N ALA A 366 -3.10 23.37 6.41
CA ALA A 366 -3.15 24.80 6.11
C ALA A 366 -4.54 25.42 6.34
N PHE A 367 -5.61 24.72 5.97
CA PHE A 367 -6.99 25.22 6.17
C PHE A 367 -7.50 25.10 7.62
N ALA A 368 -7.00 24.13 8.40
CA ALA A 368 -7.35 23.96 9.81
C ALA A 368 -6.90 25.13 10.72
N GLN A 369 -6.01 26.00 10.23
CA GLN A 369 -5.62 27.21 10.94
C GLN A 369 -6.67 28.33 10.85
N TYR A 370 -7.63 28.22 9.93
CA TYR A 370 -8.61 29.28 9.63
C TYR A 370 -10.07 28.84 9.80
N LEU A 371 -10.33 27.54 9.93
CA LEU A 371 -11.68 26.97 9.95
C LEU A 371 -11.79 25.82 10.97
N ALA A 372 -12.95 25.68 11.61
CA ALA A 372 -13.19 24.57 12.54
C ALA A 372 -13.05 23.19 11.85
N PRO A 373 -12.70 22.11 12.56
CA PRO A 373 -12.40 20.80 11.95
C PRO A 373 -13.48 20.27 10.99
N ASP A 374 -14.74 20.34 11.41
CA ASP A 374 -15.90 19.89 10.62
C ASP A 374 -16.07 20.68 9.31
N MET A 375 -15.53 21.90 9.27
CA MET A 375 -15.62 22.83 8.15
C MET A 375 -14.57 22.53 7.08
N VAL A 376 -13.36 22.19 7.52
CA VAL A 376 -12.28 21.74 6.62
C VAL A 376 -12.70 20.45 5.93
N ASP A 377 -13.33 19.53 6.67
CA ASP A 377 -13.83 18.27 6.13
C ASP A 377 -14.98 18.50 5.13
N ALA A 378 -15.89 19.45 5.39
CA ALA A 378 -16.94 19.83 4.46
C ALA A 378 -16.40 20.47 3.16
N LEU A 379 -15.33 21.26 3.21
CA LEU A 379 -14.71 21.89 2.03
C LEU A 379 -13.88 20.90 1.18
N ILE A 380 -13.24 19.92 1.82
CA ILE A 380 -12.55 18.84 1.10
C ILE A 380 -13.57 17.96 0.35
N ALA A 381 -14.75 17.75 0.93
CA ALA A 381 -15.81 16.97 0.33
C ALA A 381 -16.44 17.64 -0.90
N ASP A 382 -16.50 18.98 -0.92
CA ASP A 382 -17.10 19.74 -2.02
C ASP A 382 -16.32 21.03 -2.33
N PRO A 383 -15.30 20.96 -3.22
CA PRO A 383 -14.47 22.11 -3.59
C PRO A 383 -15.22 23.21 -4.36
N GLU A 384 -16.40 22.94 -4.92
CA GLU A 384 -17.13 23.92 -5.74
C GLU A 384 -17.73 25.05 -4.89
N LYS A 385 -17.89 24.84 -3.58
CA LYS A 385 -18.26 25.89 -2.62
C LYS A 385 -17.24 27.02 -2.47
N LEU A 386 -16.05 26.88 -3.08
CA LEU A 386 -14.98 27.89 -3.08
C LEU A 386 -15.10 28.94 -4.21
N GLN A 387 -16.11 28.85 -5.09
CA GLN A 387 -16.29 29.85 -6.14
C GLN A 387 -16.78 31.20 -5.57
N LEU A 388 -16.47 32.28 -6.29
CA LEU A 388 -16.97 33.62 -5.98
C LEU A 388 -18.49 33.65 -6.09
N GLY A 389 -19.14 34.21 -5.08
CA GLY A 389 -20.59 34.20 -4.96
C GLY A 389 -20.98 34.16 -3.49
N GLY A 390 -22.23 34.51 -3.20
CA GLY A 390 -22.76 34.42 -1.85
C GLY A 390 -24.22 34.03 -1.85
N GLU A 391 -24.62 33.35 -0.79
CA GLU A 391 -26.00 32.97 -0.54
C GLU A 391 -26.61 33.90 0.51
N LYS A 392 -27.89 34.25 0.33
CA LYS A 392 -28.64 34.95 1.37
C LYS A 392 -28.98 33.97 2.48
N ARG A 393 -28.61 34.31 3.71
CA ARG A 393 -28.84 33.47 4.87
C ARG A 393 -29.13 34.32 6.10
N ILE A 394 -29.99 33.81 6.98
CA ILE A 394 -30.18 34.39 8.32
C ILE A 394 -29.03 33.92 9.19
N MET A 395 -28.21 34.83 9.69
CA MET A 395 -27.03 34.49 10.48
C MET A 395 -26.98 35.32 11.76
N THR A 396 -26.13 34.91 12.70
CA THR A 396 -25.81 35.71 13.88
C THR A 396 -24.37 36.18 13.76
N ILE A 397 -24.17 37.49 13.87
CA ILE A 397 -22.87 38.16 13.70
C ILE A 397 -22.46 38.76 15.05
N MET A 398 -21.24 38.48 15.46
CA MET A 398 -20.60 39.02 16.66
C MET A 398 -19.43 39.92 16.27
N PHE A 399 -19.38 41.09 16.91
CA PHE A 399 -18.18 41.90 17.01
C PHE A 399 -17.76 41.93 18.47
N CYS A 400 -16.50 41.65 18.75
CA CYS A 400 -15.91 41.78 20.08
C CYS A 400 -14.73 42.74 19.98
N ASP A 401 -14.76 43.85 20.70
CA ASP A 401 -13.62 44.78 20.80
C ASP A 401 -12.95 44.67 22.16
N VAL A 402 -11.61 44.68 22.17
CA VAL A 402 -10.82 44.58 23.39
C VAL A 402 -10.43 45.97 23.87
N ARG A 403 -11.00 46.38 24.99
CA ARG A 403 -10.79 47.68 25.61
C ARG A 403 -9.61 47.66 26.56
N GLY A 404 -8.90 48.79 26.61
CA GLY A 404 -7.67 48.95 27.38
C GLY A 404 -6.41 48.76 26.54
N PHE A 405 -6.54 48.42 25.25
CA PHE A 405 -5.43 48.20 24.34
C PHE A 405 -4.48 49.42 24.23
N THR A 406 -5.02 50.64 24.11
CA THR A 406 -4.20 51.86 24.07
C THR A 406 -3.42 52.07 25.36
N ALA A 407 -4.06 51.87 26.52
CA ALA A 407 -3.41 52.01 27.82
C ALA A 407 -2.30 50.97 28.03
N ILE A 408 -2.50 49.74 27.55
CA ILE A 408 -1.49 48.68 27.59
C ILE A 408 -0.36 48.96 26.59
N SER A 409 -0.69 49.42 25.39
CA SER A 409 0.30 49.81 24.37
C SER A 409 1.18 50.97 24.84
N GLU A 410 0.62 51.92 25.59
CA GLU A 410 1.36 52.99 26.26
C GLU A 410 2.24 52.45 27.40
N ALA A 411 1.70 51.60 28.26
CA ALA A 411 2.44 50.99 29.36
C ALA A 411 3.60 50.09 28.88
N LEU A 412 3.45 49.44 27.72
CA LEU A 412 4.41 48.51 27.13
C LEU A 412 5.19 49.11 25.95
N LYS A 413 5.20 50.43 25.79
CA LYS A 413 5.84 51.13 24.66
C LYS A 413 7.33 50.78 24.48
N SER A 414 8.04 50.42 25.56
CA SER A 414 9.44 50.01 25.55
C SER A 414 9.66 48.51 25.31
N THR A 415 8.61 47.70 25.21
CA THR A 415 8.66 46.22 25.09
C THR A 415 7.55 45.68 24.15
N PRO A 416 7.62 45.97 22.84
CA PRO A 416 6.58 45.59 21.86
C PRO A 416 6.38 44.08 21.72
N GLU A 417 7.38 43.26 22.06
CA GLU A 417 7.29 41.80 22.06
C GLU A 417 6.28 41.30 23.11
N ILE A 418 6.27 41.93 24.29
CA ILE A 418 5.36 41.63 25.40
C ILE A 418 3.91 41.98 25.02
N LEU A 419 3.72 43.12 24.35
CA LEU A 419 2.40 43.52 23.82
C LEU A 419 1.85 42.47 22.85
N THR A 420 2.70 41.97 21.95
CA THR A 420 2.32 40.95 20.97
C THR A 420 1.91 39.64 21.64
N GLU A 421 2.63 39.22 22.68
CA GLU A 421 2.30 38.00 23.43
C GLU A 421 1.00 38.11 24.23
N VAL A 422 0.74 39.26 24.86
CA VAL A 422 -0.52 39.53 25.58
C VAL A 422 -1.70 39.47 24.61
N ILE A 423 -1.56 40.06 23.43
CA ILE A 423 -2.62 40.04 22.41
C ILE A 423 -2.83 38.64 21.84
N ASN A 424 -1.76 37.92 21.51
CA ASN A 424 -1.89 36.56 21.02
C ASN A 424 -2.54 35.64 22.06
N THR A 425 -2.19 35.78 23.33
CA THR A 425 -2.80 34.99 24.43
C THR A 425 -4.30 35.29 24.54
N LEU A 426 -4.66 36.57 24.55
CA LEU A 426 -6.05 36.99 24.62
C LEU A 426 -6.86 36.51 23.41
N LEU A 427 -6.37 36.79 22.19
CA LEU A 427 -7.06 36.40 20.96
C LEU A 427 -7.19 34.87 20.86
N THR A 428 -6.19 34.10 21.32
CA THR A 428 -6.26 32.63 21.34
C THR A 428 -7.40 32.15 22.23
N GLU A 429 -7.44 32.58 23.49
CA GLU A 429 -8.45 32.14 24.47
C GLU A 429 -9.87 32.57 24.05
N LEU A 430 -10.03 33.80 23.55
CA LEU A 430 -11.32 34.29 23.05
C LEU A 430 -11.78 33.56 21.77
N SER A 431 -10.84 33.21 20.90
CA SER A 431 -11.12 32.45 19.67
C SER A 431 -11.55 31.03 19.99
N GLU A 432 -10.93 30.39 20.97
CA GLU A 432 -11.34 29.06 21.44
C GLU A 432 -12.78 29.07 21.95
N ASP A 433 -13.20 30.09 22.70
CA ASP A 433 -14.59 30.22 23.17
C ASP A 433 -15.59 30.31 22.01
N ILE A 434 -15.25 31.06 20.95
CA ILE A 434 -16.08 31.19 19.74
C ILE A 434 -16.17 29.85 18.99
N LEU A 435 -15.02 29.21 18.73
CA LEU A 435 -14.94 27.97 17.97
C LEU A 435 -15.61 26.80 18.71
N ASN A 436 -15.46 26.71 20.03
CA ASN A 436 -16.10 25.68 20.87
C ASN A 436 -17.63 25.83 20.93
N CYS A 437 -18.15 27.01 20.59
CA CYS A 437 -19.57 27.28 20.43
C CYS A 437 -20.01 27.19 18.95
N GLY A 438 -19.22 26.59 18.07
CA GLY A 438 -19.57 26.39 16.66
C GLY A 438 -19.59 27.68 15.83
N GLY A 439 -18.89 28.73 16.29
CA GLY A 439 -18.70 29.96 15.55
C GLY A 439 -17.61 29.83 14.50
N THR A 440 -17.67 30.66 13.47
CA THR A 440 -16.61 30.84 12.48
C THR A 440 -16.02 32.24 12.63
N ILE A 441 -14.70 32.34 12.78
CA ILE A 441 -14.00 33.61 12.85
C ILE A 441 -13.77 34.11 11.43
N ASP A 442 -14.28 35.30 11.12
CA ASP A 442 -14.10 35.93 9.80
C ASP A 442 -12.72 36.58 9.73
N LYS A 443 -12.43 37.51 10.65
CA LYS A 443 -11.16 38.22 10.71
C LYS A 443 -10.89 38.89 12.05
N TYR A 444 -9.61 39.18 12.27
CA TYR A 444 -9.12 40.09 13.31
C TYR A 444 -8.92 41.48 12.69
N MET A 445 -9.50 42.51 13.31
CA MET A 445 -9.35 43.91 12.91
C MET A 445 -8.68 44.67 14.04
N GLY A 446 -7.34 44.60 14.11
CA GLY A 446 -6.59 45.08 15.27
C GLY A 446 -6.90 44.23 16.50
N ASP A 447 -7.53 44.85 17.48
CA ASP A 447 -8.00 44.30 18.75
C ASP A 447 -9.47 43.80 18.71
N CYS A 448 -10.13 43.92 17.55
CA CYS A 448 -11.50 43.45 17.34
C CYS A 448 -11.55 42.06 16.69
N ILE A 449 -12.41 41.18 17.21
CA ILE A 449 -12.76 39.87 16.63
C ILE A 449 -14.12 39.98 15.96
N MET A 450 -14.18 39.63 14.67
CA MET A 450 -15.44 39.44 13.95
C MET A 450 -15.70 37.95 13.73
N ALA A 451 -16.85 37.48 14.19
CA ALA A 451 -17.27 36.09 14.06
C ALA A 451 -18.73 35.97 13.67
N PHE A 452 -19.10 34.81 13.11
CA PHE A 452 -20.48 34.53 12.73
C PHE A 452 -20.86 33.06 12.96
N TRP A 453 -22.16 32.82 13.04
CA TRP A 453 -22.76 31.49 13.16
C TRP A 453 -23.79 31.27 12.04
N ASN A 454 -24.13 30.00 11.81
CA ASN A 454 -25.06 29.52 10.78
C ASN A 454 -24.50 29.46 9.34
N ALA A 455 -23.19 29.56 9.15
CA ALA A 455 -22.55 29.25 7.87
C ALA A 455 -21.14 28.72 8.07
N PRO A 456 -20.60 27.92 7.13
CA PRO A 456 -21.25 27.26 5.99
C PRO A 456 -22.25 26.17 6.42
N ILE A 457 -22.11 25.62 7.63
CA ILE A 457 -23.04 24.61 8.18
C ILE A 457 -24.25 25.31 8.80
N GLU A 458 -25.44 24.88 8.42
CA GLU A 458 -26.69 25.37 8.99
C GLU A 458 -26.89 24.83 10.42
N ASN A 459 -27.18 25.72 11.35
CA ASN A 459 -27.48 25.44 12.73
C ASN A 459 -28.63 26.35 13.21
N PRO A 460 -29.84 25.80 13.41
CA PRO A 460 -30.99 26.57 13.88
C PRO A 460 -30.79 27.28 15.23
N LYS A 461 -29.85 26.82 16.07
CA LYS A 461 -29.52 27.40 17.38
C LYS A 461 -28.40 28.44 17.33
N HIS A 462 -28.03 28.91 16.15
CA HIS A 462 -26.93 29.85 15.93
C HIS A 462 -26.95 31.09 16.83
N ALA A 463 -28.13 31.65 17.12
CA ALA A 463 -28.26 32.82 18.00
C ALA A 463 -27.98 32.50 19.47
N GLU A 464 -28.40 31.31 19.94
CA GLU A 464 -28.13 30.86 21.32
C GLU A 464 -26.64 30.58 21.51
N LEU A 465 -26.03 29.89 20.54
CA LEU A 465 -24.60 29.58 20.57
C LEU A 465 -23.70 30.82 20.55
N ALA A 466 -24.08 31.86 19.80
CA ALA A 466 -23.37 33.14 19.81
C ALA A 466 -23.45 33.83 21.18
N VAL A 467 -24.61 33.79 21.85
CA VAL A 467 -24.76 34.34 23.20
C VAL A 467 -24.00 33.50 24.24
N ASP A 468 -24.00 32.18 24.10
CA ASP A 468 -23.20 31.30 24.96
C ASP A 468 -21.70 31.55 24.80
N ALA A 469 -21.23 31.79 23.57
CA ALA A 469 -19.85 32.20 23.31
C ALA A 469 -19.53 33.52 24.02
N ALA A 470 -20.39 34.54 23.91
CA ALA A 470 -20.21 35.80 24.62
C ALA A 470 -20.15 35.62 26.15
N LYS A 471 -20.98 34.74 26.73
CA LYS A 471 -20.91 34.42 28.16
C LYS A 471 -19.60 33.77 28.56
N ARG A 472 -19.06 32.88 27.73
CA ARG A 472 -17.74 32.27 27.97
C ARG A 472 -16.64 33.32 27.88
N MET A 473 -16.64 34.13 26.82
CA MET A 473 -15.68 35.23 26.63
C MET A 473 -15.68 36.22 27.81
N MET A 474 -16.86 36.60 28.32
CA MET A 474 -17.01 37.45 29.51
C MET A 474 -16.41 36.82 30.77
N LYS A 475 -16.33 35.49 30.88
CA LYS A 475 -15.65 34.80 32.00
C LYS A 475 -14.16 34.65 31.73
N THR A 476 -13.79 34.35 30.49
CA THR A 476 -12.42 34.15 30.04
C THR A 476 -11.58 35.41 30.18
N ILE A 477 -12.16 36.60 29.95
CA ILE A 477 -11.42 37.85 30.14
C ILE A 477 -10.92 38.04 31.58
N TYR A 478 -11.66 37.60 32.60
CA TYR A 478 -11.19 37.64 34.00
C TYR A 478 -10.02 36.68 34.20
N LYS A 479 -10.12 35.45 33.68
CA LYS A 479 -9.05 34.46 33.75
C LYS A 479 -7.76 34.95 33.06
N VAL A 480 -7.91 35.56 31.88
CA VAL A 480 -6.79 36.13 31.13
C VAL A 480 -6.17 37.29 31.90
N ASN A 481 -6.97 38.18 32.49
CA ASN A 481 -6.46 39.25 33.35
C ASN A 481 -5.73 38.72 34.58
N ASP A 482 -6.26 37.71 35.27
CA ASP A 482 -5.62 37.09 36.43
C ASP A 482 -4.26 36.48 36.05
N LYS A 483 -4.22 35.78 34.90
CA LYS A 483 -3.00 35.20 34.34
C LYS A 483 -1.96 36.29 34.03
N ILE A 484 -2.35 37.31 33.27
CA ILE A 484 -1.48 38.44 32.93
C ILE A 484 -0.98 39.14 34.19
N GLN A 485 -1.84 39.40 35.16
CA GLN A 485 -1.46 40.07 36.41
C GLN A 485 -0.49 39.22 37.25
N SER A 486 -0.62 37.89 37.22
CA SER A 486 0.28 36.97 37.93
C SER A 486 1.66 36.88 37.29
N GLU A 487 1.73 36.88 35.96
CA GLU A 487 2.98 36.81 35.20
C GLU A 487 3.66 38.18 35.08
N ARG A 488 2.86 39.25 35.06
CA ARG A 488 3.29 40.62 34.77
C ARG A 488 2.51 41.65 35.61
N PRO A 489 2.91 41.87 36.87
CA PRO A 489 2.27 42.85 37.73
C PRO A 489 2.39 44.27 37.15
N GLY A 490 1.28 45.00 37.09
CA GLY A 490 1.25 46.42 36.70
C GLY A 490 0.67 46.70 35.32
N ILE A 491 0.25 45.67 34.57
CA ILE A 491 -0.51 45.84 33.33
C ILE A 491 -1.97 46.16 33.68
N PRO A 492 -2.57 47.24 33.12
CA PRO A 492 -3.99 47.53 33.33
C PRO A 492 -4.89 46.39 32.86
N PRO A 493 -6.02 46.11 33.55
CA PRO A 493 -6.91 45.03 33.17
C PRO A 493 -7.59 45.31 31.82
N LEU A 494 -7.64 44.28 30.99
CA LEU A 494 -8.36 44.25 29.72
C LEU A 494 -9.86 44.11 29.97
N ARG A 495 -10.67 44.70 29.09
CA ARG A 495 -12.13 44.51 29.07
C ARG A 495 -12.57 44.19 27.66
N ILE A 496 -13.78 43.67 27.51
CA ILE A 496 -14.36 43.42 26.19
C ILE A 496 -15.71 44.12 26.05
N GLY A 497 -16.00 44.60 24.85
CA GLY A 497 -17.34 44.99 24.40
C GLY A 497 -17.78 44.02 23.33
N ILE A 498 -19.00 43.48 23.43
CA ILE A 498 -19.54 42.52 22.47
C ILE A 498 -20.87 43.04 21.91
N GLY A 499 -20.97 43.10 20.58
CA GLY A 499 -22.22 43.40 19.86
C GLY A 499 -22.69 42.20 19.05
N ILE A 500 -23.93 41.75 19.27
CA ILE A 500 -24.48 40.57 18.61
C ILE A 500 -25.80 40.89 17.89
N GLY A 501 -25.82 40.63 16.59
CA GLY A 501 -26.96 40.89 15.72
C GLY A 501 -27.37 39.65 14.94
N THR A 502 -28.67 39.38 14.88
CA THR A 502 -29.25 38.31 14.07
C THR A 502 -30.16 38.87 12.98
N GLY A 503 -29.92 38.47 11.73
CA GLY A 503 -30.64 39.00 10.56
C GLY A 503 -30.20 38.36 9.26
N GLU A 504 -30.87 38.72 8.17
CA GLU A 504 -30.46 38.31 6.81
C GLU A 504 -29.17 39.02 6.41
N CYS A 505 -28.21 38.26 5.92
CA CYS A 505 -26.99 38.73 5.27
C CYS A 505 -26.61 37.82 4.11
N VAL A 506 -25.68 38.26 3.29
CA VAL A 506 -25.07 37.45 2.24
C VAL A 506 -23.76 36.90 2.77
N VAL A 507 -23.57 35.58 2.74
CA VAL A 507 -22.33 34.91 3.11
C VAL A 507 -21.71 34.25 1.89
N GLY A 508 -20.40 34.35 1.74
CA GLY A 508 -19.69 33.68 0.65
C GLY A 508 -18.29 34.22 0.41
N ASN A 509 -17.67 33.79 -0.68
CA ASN A 509 -16.34 34.24 -1.07
C ASN A 509 -16.44 35.62 -1.74
N MET A 510 -15.95 36.65 -1.07
CA MET A 510 -15.98 38.04 -1.52
C MET A 510 -14.57 38.58 -1.72
N GLY A 511 -14.35 39.32 -2.81
CA GLY A 511 -13.07 39.96 -3.10
C GLY A 511 -12.77 40.01 -4.60
N SER A 512 -11.49 39.97 -4.94
CA SER A 512 -11.00 39.90 -6.32
C SER A 512 -10.64 38.45 -6.70
N ASN A 513 -10.46 38.19 -7.99
CA ASN A 513 -9.99 36.89 -8.49
C ASN A 513 -8.62 36.46 -7.92
N GLN A 514 -7.82 37.41 -7.41
CA GLN A 514 -6.49 37.14 -6.84
C GLN A 514 -6.50 37.04 -5.31
N ARG A 515 -7.55 37.58 -4.66
CA ARG A 515 -7.68 37.62 -3.20
C ARG A 515 -9.14 37.76 -2.82
N PHE A 516 -9.69 36.74 -2.19
CA PHE A 516 -11.05 36.69 -1.67
C PHE A 516 -11.06 36.10 -0.27
N ASP A 517 -11.98 36.58 0.57
CA ASP A 517 -12.22 36.09 1.92
C ASP A 517 -13.62 35.47 1.97
N TYR A 518 -13.80 34.37 2.70
CA TYR A 518 -15.13 33.87 3.02
C TYR A 518 -15.72 34.71 4.17
N THR A 519 -16.61 35.63 3.83
CA THR A 519 -17.06 36.70 4.75
C THR A 519 -18.56 36.95 4.59
N VAL A 520 -19.10 37.77 5.50
CA VAL A 520 -20.52 38.15 5.55
C VAL A 520 -20.72 39.62 5.22
N LEU A 521 -21.74 39.92 4.41
CA LEU A 521 -22.13 41.28 4.03
C LEU A 521 -23.61 41.50 4.32
N GLY A 522 -23.95 42.62 4.95
CA GLY A 522 -25.34 43.01 5.14
C GLY A 522 -25.53 44.02 6.25
N ASP A 523 -26.74 44.57 6.34
CA ASP A 523 -27.08 45.57 7.35
C ASP A 523 -26.91 45.06 8.78
N ILE A 524 -27.09 43.76 9.00
CA ILE A 524 -26.91 43.16 10.32
C ILE A 524 -25.44 43.18 10.78
N VAL A 525 -24.48 43.07 9.84
CA VAL A 525 -23.05 43.15 10.14
C VAL A 525 -22.71 44.54 10.68
N ASN A 526 -23.21 45.57 9.99
CA ASN A 526 -23.07 46.96 10.40
C ASN A 526 -23.77 47.24 11.73
N LEU A 527 -24.94 46.65 11.96
CA LEU A 527 -25.64 46.79 13.24
C LEU A 527 -24.83 46.16 14.37
N SER A 528 -24.35 44.93 14.24
CA SER A 528 -23.55 44.26 15.28
C SER A 528 -22.31 45.05 15.68
N SER A 529 -21.56 45.58 14.72
CA SER A 529 -20.39 46.43 14.99
C SER A 529 -20.75 47.69 15.77
N ARG A 530 -21.91 48.30 15.47
CA ARG A 530 -22.36 49.50 16.20
C ARG A 530 -22.87 49.15 17.60
N LEU A 531 -23.57 48.03 17.76
CA LEU A 531 -23.99 47.55 19.07
C LEU A 531 -22.81 47.31 20.01
N GLU A 532 -21.70 46.78 19.48
CA GLU A 532 -20.45 46.66 20.22
C GLU A 532 -20.01 48.03 20.74
N GLY A 533 -19.86 49.04 19.88
CA GLY A 533 -19.42 50.38 20.28
C GLY A 533 -20.31 51.03 21.34
N GLN A 534 -21.61 50.75 21.31
CA GLN A 534 -22.57 51.26 22.29
C GLN A 534 -22.42 50.66 23.69
N THR A 535 -21.81 49.48 23.85
CA THR A 535 -21.67 48.82 25.16
C THR A 535 -21.00 49.73 26.20
N LYS A 536 -20.06 50.61 25.78
CA LYS A 536 -19.42 51.63 26.65
C LYS A 536 -20.43 52.63 27.23
N GLY A 537 -21.36 53.11 26.41
CA GLY A 537 -22.36 54.10 26.81
C GLY A 537 -23.44 53.54 27.72
N TYR A 538 -23.58 52.21 27.80
CA TYR A 538 -24.56 51.51 28.62
C TYR A 538 -23.95 50.77 29.81
N GLY A 539 -22.63 50.70 29.93
CA GLY A 539 -21.97 50.07 31.08
C GLY A 539 -22.20 48.56 31.18
N VAL A 540 -22.56 47.92 30.07
CA VAL A 540 -22.71 46.46 29.94
C VAL A 540 -21.62 45.93 29.02
N SER A 541 -21.22 44.67 29.19
CA SER A 541 -20.17 44.06 28.35
C SER A 541 -20.70 43.54 27.01
N THR A 542 -22.01 43.22 26.93
CA THR A 542 -22.62 42.65 25.72
C THR A 542 -23.98 43.29 25.41
N ILE A 543 -24.19 43.72 24.15
CA ILE A 543 -25.45 44.23 23.63
C ILE A 543 -25.95 43.37 22.46
N LEU A 544 -27.24 43.04 22.49
CA LEU A 544 -27.95 42.24 21.50
C LEU A 544 -28.99 43.10 20.76
N CYS A 545 -29.21 42.83 19.47
CA CYS A 545 -30.37 43.37 18.75
C CYS A 545 -31.67 42.65 19.16
N LYS A 546 -32.82 43.24 18.81
CA LYS A 546 -34.14 42.66 19.08
C LYS A 546 -34.30 41.22 18.56
N ASN A 547 -33.81 40.93 17.37
CA ASN A 547 -33.93 39.61 16.75
C ASN A 547 -33.11 38.55 17.48
N THR A 548 -31.90 38.88 17.93
CA THR A 548 -31.06 37.98 18.72
C THR A 548 -31.75 37.69 20.06
N ALA A 549 -32.20 38.74 20.77
CA ALA A 549 -32.89 38.59 22.04
C ALA A 549 -34.18 37.75 21.94
N ALA A 550 -34.94 37.91 20.85
CA ALA A 550 -36.16 37.12 20.61
C ALA A 550 -35.88 35.63 20.36
N LYS A 551 -34.74 35.29 19.75
CA LYS A 551 -34.35 33.89 19.46
C LYS A 551 -33.72 33.18 20.65
N VAL A 552 -33.22 33.91 21.65
CA VAL A 552 -32.55 33.33 22.83
C VAL A 552 -33.58 33.07 23.93
N THR A 553 -34.14 31.87 23.93
CA THR A 553 -35.25 31.52 24.85
C THR A 553 -34.78 30.92 26.17
N SER A 554 -33.60 30.32 26.18
CA SER A 554 -32.98 29.66 27.34
C SER A 554 -32.45 30.64 28.40
N LEU A 555 -32.15 31.88 28.03
CA LEU A 555 -31.50 32.90 28.89
C LEU A 555 -32.40 34.10 29.20
N LYS A 556 -33.72 33.92 29.19
CA LYS A 556 -34.70 35.02 29.40
C LYS A 556 -34.49 35.86 30.66
N ASN A 557 -33.88 35.30 31.71
CA ASN A 557 -33.62 36.01 32.96
C ASN A 557 -32.30 36.80 32.96
N GLU A 558 -31.47 36.63 31.94
CA GLU A 558 -30.15 37.26 31.80
C GLU A 558 -30.12 38.30 30.67
N VAL A 559 -31.13 38.32 29.80
CA VAL A 559 -31.28 39.28 28.71
C VAL A 559 -32.34 40.32 29.09
N LEU A 560 -31.96 41.59 29.12
CA LEU A 560 -32.83 42.70 29.54
C LEU A 560 -32.85 43.80 28.47
N GLU A 561 -34.03 44.34 28.17
CA GLU A 561 -34.14 45.56 27.36
C GLU A 561 -33.47 46.72 28.11
N ILE A 562 -32.49 47.38 27.47
CA ILE A 562 -31.70 48.45 28.11
C ILE A 562 -31.95 49.83 27.49
N ASP A 563 -32.35 49.91 26.22
CA ASP A 563 -32.75 51.17 25.59
C ASP A 563 -33.42 50.94 24.20
N LYS A 564 -33.96 52.02 23.62
CA LYS A 564 -34.34 52.13 22.22
C LYS A 564 -33.55 53.28 21.59
N ILE A 565 -32.66 52.97 20.65
CA ILE A 565 -31.67 53.93 20.12
C ILE A 565 -31.83 54.15 18.62
N LYS A 566 -31.59 55.39 18.18
CA LYS A 566 -31.33 55.67 16.76
C LYS A 566 -29.84 55.49 16.51
N VAL A 567 -29.51 54.45 15.75
CA VAL A 567 -28.13 54.18 15.35
C VAL A 567 -27.83 54.95 14.06
N LYS A 568 -26.67 55.61 13.99
CA LYS A 568 -26.26 56.44 12.84
C LYS A 568 -26.43 55.68 11.51
N GLY A 569 -27.25 56.21 10.60
CA GLY A 569 -27.50 55.62 9.28
C GLY A 569 -28.72 54.68 9.19
N LYS A 570 -29.50 54.51 10.26
CA LYS A 570 -30.87 53.97 10.22
C LYS A 570 -31.88 55.05 10.58
N THR A 571 -33.02 55.08 9.87
CA THR A 571 -34.16 55.96 10.16
C THR A 571 -35.04 55.41 11.27
N GLU A 572 -35.18 54.09 11.36
CA GLU A 572 -35.95 53.41 12.41
C GLU A 572 -35.12 53.17 13.68
N PRO A 573 -35.64 53.49 14.87
CA PRO A 573 -34.99 53.17 16.14
C PRO A 573 -34.90 51.66 16.40
N GLU A 574 -33.73 51.18 16.82
CA GLU A 574 -33.50 49.78 17.19
C GLU A 574 -33.68 49.61 18.71
N THR A 575 -34.40 48.57 19.12
CA THR A 575 -34.48 48.19 20.54
C THR A 575 -33.29 47.29 20.87
N ILE A 576 -32.52 47.67 21.88
CA ILE A 576 -31.30 46.98 22.27
C ILE A 576 -31.45 46.31 23.63
N PHE A 577 -30.79 45.16 23.77
CA PHE A 577 -30.87 44.32 24.95
C PHE A 577 -29.47 44.11 25.52
N GLY A 578 -29.29 44.31 26.82
CA GLY A 578 -28.06 43.97 27.52
C GLY A 578 -28.10 42.52 27.96
N LEU A 579 -26.97 41.82 27.83
CA LEU A 579 -26.75 40.53 28.47
C LEU A 579 -26.02 40.75 29.80
N LEU A 580 -26.65 40.30 30.88
CA LEU A 580 -26.13 40.45 32.24
C LEU A 580 -25.09 39.36 32.53
N GLU A 581 -23.92 39.77 33.04
CA GLU A 581 -22.85 38.84 33.45
C GLU A 581 -23.31 37.89 34.57
N ASN A 582 -24.13 38.42 35.48
CA ASN A 582 -24.80 37.68 36.54
C ASN A 582 -26.27 38.10 36.60
N PRO A 583 -27.20 37.18 36.91
CA PRO A 583 -28.62 37.51 37.07
C PRO A 583 -28.80 38.62 38.12
N SER A 584 -29.47 39.70 37.73
CA SER A 584 -29.85 40.78 38.65
C SER A 584 -31.13 40.42 39.41
N SER A 585 -31.42 41.15 40.50
CA SER A 585 -32.63 40.93 41.28
C SER A 585 -33.89 41.22 40.44
N LYS A 586 -34.99 40.49 40.68
CA LYS A 586 -36.27 40.75 40.00
C LYS A 586 -36.76 42.19 40.22
N GLU A 587 -36.40 42.78 41.36
CA GLU A 587 -36.73 44.16 41.72
C GLU A 587 -35.92 45.15 40.88
N SER A 588 -34.60 44.99 40.77
CA SER A 588 -33.73 45.82 39.92
C SER A 588 -34.16 45.77 38.45
N ILE A 589 -34.50 44.58 37.93
CA ILE A 589 -35.03 44.40 36.57
C ILE A 589 -36.35 45.15 36.38
N LYS A 590 -37.25 45.10 37.38
CA LYS A 590 -38.51 45.84 37.36
C LYS A 590 -38.24 47.35 37.33
N LYS A 591 -37.27 47.83 38.11
CA LYS A 591 -36.87 49.24 38.13
C LYS A 591 -36.31 49.74 36.82
N VAL A 592 -35.52 48.93 36.10
CA VAL A 592 -35.07 49.28 34.75
C VAL A 592 -36.24 49.37 33.77
N LYS A 593 -37.22 48.45 33.84
CA LYS A 593 -38.43 48.53 33.01
C LYS A 593 -39.26 49.77 33.29
N GLU A 594 -39.47 50.10 34.57
CA GLU A 594 -40.17 51.32 35.00
C GLU A 594 -39.40 52.58 34.56
N TYR A 595 -38.06 52.57 34.65
CA TYR A 595 -37.19 53.62 34.13
C TYR A 595 -37.40 53.84 32.63
N LEU A 596 -37.36 52.79 31.80
CA LEU A 596 -37.51 52.91 30.35
C LEU A 596 -38.86 53.51 29.95
N VAL A 597 -39.94 53.12 30.63
CA VAL A 597 -41.28 53.69 30.40
C VAL A 597 -41.29 55.18 30.73
N ASN A 598 -40.81 55.56 31.92
CA ASN A 598 -40.80 56.96 32.36
C ASN A 598 -39.87 57.83 31.50
N PHE A 599 -38.71 57.30 31.10
CA PHE A 599 -37.76 57.96 30.20
C PHE A 599 -38.39 58.24 28.83
N ARG A 600 -39.08 57.26 28.25
CA ARG A 600 -39.77 57.41 26.95
C ARG A 600 -40.90 58.44 27.01
N ASN A 601 -41.60 58.52 28.13
CA ASN A 601 -42.67 59.50 28.36
C ASN A 601 -42.14 60.91 28.71
N GLY A 602 -40.82 61.10 28.83
CA GLY A 602 -40.20 62.39 29.20
C GLY A 602 -40.29 62.72 30.70
N GLU A 603 -40.69 61.77 31.55
CA GLU A 603 -40.83 61.94 33.00
C GLU A 603 -39.47 61.74 33.71
N LEU A 604 -38.54 62.67 33.50
CA LEU A 604 -37.13 62.53 33.91
C LEU A 604 -36.93 62.39 35.43
N GLU A 605 -37.76 63.01 36.27
CA GLU A 605 -37.70 62.87 37.73
C GLU A 605 -38.05 61.45 38.19
N LYS A 606 -39.11 60.87 37.62
CA LYS A 606 -39.52 59.50 37.96
C LYS A 606 -38.53 58.48 37.41
N ALA A 607 -37.98 58.73 36.21
CA ALA A 607 -36.92 57.92 35.64
C ALA A 607 -35.67 57.90 36.53
N GLU A 608 -35.28 59.06 37.09
CA GLU A 608 -34.14 59.18 38.01
C GLU A 608 -34.38 58.42 39.33
N GLN A 609 -35.59 58.52 39.91
CA GLN A 609 -35.96 57.80 41.13
C GLN A 609 -35.86 56.27 40.94
N ASN A 610 -36.31 55.76 39.80
CA ASN A 610 -36.22 54.32 39.48
C ASN A 610 -34.77 53.84 39.45
N LEU A 611 -33.87 54.59 38.80
CA LEU A 611 -32.45 54.21 38.75
C LEU A 611 -31.74 54.33 40.10
N LYS A 612 -32.03 55.38 40.89
CA LYS A 612 -31.46 55.54 42.26
C LYS A 612 -31.84 54.43 43.23
N SER A 613 -32.94 53.71 42.95
CA SER A 613 -33.38 52.58 43.77
C SER A 613 -32.63 51.26 43.50
N ILE A 614 -31.77 51.22 42.47
CA ILE A 614 -30.93 50.06 42.18
C ILE A 614 -29.77 50.01 43.20
N PRO A 615 -29.53 48.86 43.87
CA PRO A 615 -28.46 48.74 44.86
C PRO A 615 -27.07 49.06 44.29
N LYS A 616 -26.27 49.81 45.06
CA LYS A 616 -24.91 50.22 44.66
C LYS A 616 -23.85 49.11 44.70
N VAL A 617 -24.14 48.02 45.39
CA VAL A 617 -23.18 46.93 45.67
C VAL A 617 -23.76 45.61 45.16
N ASN A 618 -22.95 44.85 44.41
CA ASN A 618 -23.25 43.51 43.92
C ASN A 618 -24.39 43.36 42.89
N ASP A 619 -24.84 44.43 42.22
CA ASP A 619 -25.82 44.35 41.14
C ASP A 619 -25.16 44.57 39.76
N SER A 620 -25.42 43.68 38.80
CA SER A 620 -24.92 43.77 37.42
C SER A 620 -25.45 44.99 36.65
N LEU A 621 -26.52 45.62 37.15
CA LEU A 621 -27.11 46.84 36.58
C LEU A 621 -26.56 48.14 37.18
N TYR A 622 -25.65 48.08 38.15
CA TYR A 622 -25.14 49.28 38.81
C TYR A 622 -24.44 50.24 37.82
N ASN A 623 -23.49 49.74 37.03
CA ASN A 623 -22.77 50.56 36.04
C ASN A 623 -23.71 51.16 34.99
N PHE A 624 -24.70 50.38 34.54
CA PHE A 624 -25.75 50.86 33.67
C PHE A 624 -26.54 52.00 34.33
N SER A 625 -26.95 51.83 35.59
CA SER A 625 -27.75 52.82 36.32
C SER A 625 -27.01 54.15 36.51
N GLU A 626 -25.72 54.13 36.83
CA GLU A 626 -24.90 55.34 37.00
C GLU A 626 -24.73 56.11 35.68
N LEU A 627 -24.49 55.41 34.57
CA LEU A 627 -24.39 56.02 33.25
C LEU A 627 -25.73 56.61 32.79
N MET A 628 -26.83 55.90 33.04
CA MET A 628 -28.16 56.41 32.70
C MET A 628 -28.56 57.60 33.60
N LEU A 629 -28.15 57.63 34.88
CA LEU A 629 -28.33 58.79 35.75
C LEU A 629 -27.53 60.01 35.25
N SER A 630 -26.28 59.80 34.83
CA SER A 630 -25.47 60.85 34.22
C SER A 630 -26.14 61.41 32.95
N ARG A 631 -26.68 60.53 32.10
CA ARG A 631 -27.45 60.91 30.91
C ARG A 631 -28.71 61.70 31.24
N LEU A 632 -29.47 61.28 32.26
CA LEU A 632 -30.65 62.01 32.71
C LEU A 632 -30.29 63.42 33.20
N ASN A 633 -29.18 63.58 33.93
CA ASN A 633 -28.71 64.87 34.40
C ASN A 633 -28.28 65.79 33.23
N ASP A 634 -27.62 65.23 32.21
CA ASP A 634 -27.28 65.97 31.00
C ASP A 634 -28.54 66.44 30.26
N LEU A 635 -29.53 65.56 30.07
CA LEU A 635 -30.82 65.91 29.46
C LEU A 635 -31.62 66.94 30.27
N LYS A 636 -31.57 66.89 31.61
CA LYS A 636 -32.17 67.91 32.47
C LYS A 636 -31.50 69.27 32.32
N SER A 637 -30.18 69.30 32.10
CA SER A 637 -29.44 70.56 31.93
C SER A 637 -29.59 71.16 30.53
N LYS A 638 -29.65 70.33 29.48
CA LYS A 638 -29.83 70.77 28.07
C LYS A 638 -31.30 70.98 27.67
N GLY A 639 -32.24 70.35 28.37
CA GLY A 639 -33.66 70.32 28.04
C GLY A 639 -34.01 69.22 27.02
N LEU A 640 -35.21 68.65 27.12
CA LEU A 640 -35.70 67.68 26.13
C LEU A 640 -36.01 68.37 24.79
N PRO A 641 -35.73 67.72 23.64
CA PRO A 641 -36.20 68.19 22.33
C PRO A 641 -37.71 68.41 22.32
N LYS A 642 -38.19 69.42 21.58
CA LYS A 642 -39.63 69.74 21.47
C LYS A 642 -40.47 68.57 20.92
N ASP A 643 -39.85 67.69 20.12
CA ASP A 643 -40.46 66.50 19.52
C ASP A 643 -39.86 65.21 20.12
N TRP A 644 -39.82 65.09 21.46
CA TRP A 644 -39.28 63.91 22.13
C TRP A 644 -40.06 62.65 21.74
N ASP A 645 -39.42 61.75 21.02
CA ASP A 645 -39.97 60.48 20.54
C ASP A 645 -39.59 59.28 21.44
N GLY A 646 -39.05 59.57 22.63
CA GLY A 646 -38.61 58.57 23.59
C GLY A 646 -37.34 57.82 23.17
N VAL A 647 -36.59 58.34 22.20
CA VAL A 647 -35.40 57.68 21.65
C VAL A 647 -34.16 58.52 21.89
N TYR A 648 -33.18 57.93 22.55
CA TYR A 648 -31.87 58.53 22.66
C TYR A 648 -31.11 58.42 21.33
N THR A 649 -30.63 59.55 20.82
CA THR A 649 -29.74 59.57 19.65
C THR A 649 -28.31 59.50 20.15
N ALA A 650 -27.59 58.42 19.81
CA ALA A 650 -26.21 58.26 20.23
C ALA A 650 -25.33 59.38 19.62
N GLU A 651 -24.66 60.16 20.47
CA GLU A 651 -23.76 61.24 20.04
C GLU A 651 -22.39 60.72 19.55
N THR A 652 -22.03 59.49 19.91
CA THR A 652 -20.81 58.80 19.47
C THR A 652 -21.14 57.53 18.68
N LYS A 653 -20.19 57.11 17.82
CA LYS A 653 -20.29 55.86 17.04
C LYS A 653 -20.62 54.66 17.93
#